data_AF-A0A5J5GBF3-F1
#
_entry.id   AF-A0A5J5GBF3-F1
#
_cell.length_a   1.000
_cell.length_b   1.000
_cell.length_c   1.000
_cell.angle_alpha   90.00
_cell.angle_beta   90.00
_cell.angle_gamma   90.00
#
_symmetry.space_group_name_H-M   'P 1'
#
loop_
_entity.id
_entity.type
_entity.pdbx_description
1 polymer ?
#
loop_
_entity_poly.entity_id
_entity_poly.type
_entity_poly.pdbx_seq_one_letter_code
_entity_poly.pdbx_strand_id
1 'polypeptide(L)'
;MLRRKWIKRSLCLALPAVAAGMLLSGVFFQVKAEDGVPEDYPKTPAEVRAYINNDMKELYGLANYYPQETGKGRLREDLLKKRIQSGDFTFEMIYGSSHGEPLDHKNNMYPYAGYNLYGESVSAEGVPWYAGWSGVKIQNFDLIKTPWNDERLGDRAKRNKFNQYKDRSNKYLADSGGSFEQSILYGLNEAYAGRKYSEFIYNGMNREYADRVVYDANSAPSKGGQWIDYVQIIQPPTYLSWGTGRIFIDHSSGSITYLDIPIAPFILQADDLAPHFENLPSGALAGDSVTVGVRVRSTFDGERSTDYDWQITDSSGRAVQANYRGHASSASGDLTIPGNHERMLYASFVMPEDSVRIKFTVNADKNPKEALYANNTVQSTLKEVRPMAGAKQKYDLDYNVLSKEIRFPLADGAAIQAVLMLPGSSRWSGNATGALNVGNGAPGLLRSFTVLNNPPVNDAASTITRRPVVEAKLLRTDFGDNPLGRAWLNPGNAYTPRTKSGTVNFSGAVSRGYIRTYETCRTATNTQGKSERVCTTREENGTTGAPFTPGQDTVSVHAFVYNGRTEVPAKEYEDKIEDNDKDALLKKLLWTSEAYPIRTVRWMAHEDQNGRLFDWTDVPGQYERSFTQQASGKLVWKKEQTMEAAYSQGREAARRMTNNKSDYDKAVFATDRQLQGYDYPIKSGYYFNPAGVYSFTLETVTYKPTDADTKDHRDLVNAVIDSFRYESNLVYINNNKEAVNLLNEPLERNGNTIVPKPAALSVKKAKGVNALPLIVVEDRSTDDSRYTKKAEEIYHSQNRENLEETHAFWRNIMEGYAESSTKGSFDAFKYREFVKDGQHMYRITEKTTVSIRVNPNNTPVYTDARMADGSYYVRAWIADTELSDSSNAYKKLGKLVGVKPLDEIRISVKGSMYDDLNN
;
A
#
# COMPACT_ATOMS: atom_id res chain seq x y z
N MET A 1 53.26 -35.60 23.63
CA MET A 1 53.63 -37.04 23.47
C MET A 1 53.52 -37.36 21.98
N LEU A 2 54.59 -37.70 21.26
CA LEU A 2 55.12 -39.08 21.10
C LEU A 2 54.04 -40.07 20.62
N ARG A 3 54.17 -40.90 19.58
CA ARG A 3 55.07 -41.10 18.42
C ARG A 3 54.52 -42.39 17.73
N ARG A 4 54.61 -42.47 16.39
CA ARG A 4 54.39 -43.65 15.51
C ARG A 4 54.67 -45.07 16.08
N LYS A 5 53.90 -46.09 15.63
CA LYS A 5 54.31 -47.40 15.00
C LYS A 5 53.10 -48.37 14.77
N TRP A 6 52.88 -48.99 13.60
CA TRP A 6 53.32 -50.33 13.07
C TRP A 6 52.60 -51.58 13.66
N ILE A 7 52.25 -52.69 12.94
CA ILE A 7 52.28 -53.06 11.48
C ILE A 7 51.52 -54.41 11.21
N LYS A 8 51.10 -54.71 9.95
CA LYS A 8 50.63 -56.02 9.36
C LYS A 8 49.25 -56.57 9.82
N ARG A 9 48.31 -57.11 8.99
CA ARG A 9 48.24 -58.08 7.84
C ARG A 9 47.86 -59.52 8.26
N SER A 10 46.73 -60.02 7.73
CA SER A 10 46.32 -61.42 7.37
C SER A 10 44.77 -61.44 7.29
N LEU A 11 44.03 -61.72 6.21
CA LEU A 11 44.10 -62.66 5.06
C LEU A 11 43.63 -64.09 5.38
N CYS A 12 42.51 -64.51 4.77
CA CYS A 12 42.12 -65.87 4.27
C CYS A 12 40.61 -65.85 3.89
N LEU A 13 40.27 -65.93 2.59
CA LEU A 13 39.69 -67.10 1.89
C LEU A 13 38.17 -67.32 2.16
N ALA A 14 37.31 -67.58 1.17
CA ALA A 14 37.55 -68.23 -0.13
C ALA A 14 36.74 -67.67 -1.34
N LEU A 15 37.35 -67.80 -2.52
CA LEU A 15 36.77 -67.93 -3.87
C LEU A 15 36.82 -69.45 -4.24
N PRO A 16 36.21 -69.99 -5.32
CA PRO A 16 35.93 -69.38 -6.65
C PRO A 16 34.49 -69.70 -7.18
N ALA A 17 34.06 -69.50 -8.43
CA ALA A 17 34.78 -69.36 -9.70
C ALA A 17 33.93 -68.71 -10.84
N VAL A 18 34.62 -67.99 -11.76
CA VAL A 18 34.49 -68.04 -13.25
C VAL A 18 33.10 -67.76 -13.87
N ALA A 19 32.87 -66.90 -14.87
CA ALA A 19 33.67 -66.06 -15.80
C ALA A 19 32.69 -65.02 -16.44
N ALA A 20 33.04 -64.02 -17.26
CA ALA A 20 34.27 -63.39 -17.72
C ALA A 20 33.93 -61.97 -18.27
N GLY A 21 34.92 -61.07 -18.42
CA GLY A 21 34.72 -59.81 -19.16
C GLY A 21 35.59 -58.62 -18.73
N MET A 22 36.85 -58.59 -19.17
CA MET A 22 37.64 -57.41 -19.62
C MET A 22 37.51 -56.08 -18.80
N LEU A 23 38.50 -55.56 -18.06
CA LEU A 23 39.89 -55.16 -18.44
C LEU A 23 39.93 -54.49 -19.84
N LEU A 24 40.34 -53.23 -20.03
CA LEU A 24 41.46 -52.53 -19.39
C LEU A 24 41.40 -50.99 -19.60
N SER A 25 42.14 -50.29 -18.70
CA SER A 25 42.90 -49.04 -18.92
C SER A 25 42.19 -47.75 -19.36
N GLY A 26 42.21 -46.76 -18.46
CA GLY A 26 42.13 -45.36 -18.85
C GLY A 26 43.49 -44.84 -19.35
N VAL A 27 43.45 -43.99 -20.38
CA VAL A 27 44.54 -43.10 -20.78
C VAL A 27 43.96 -41.69 -20.80
N PHE A 28 44.64 -40.75 -20.13
CA PHE A 28 44.27 -39.34 -20.17
C PHE A 28 44.52 -38.78 -21.58
N PHE A 29 43.46 -38.32 -22.24
CA PHE A 29 43.60 -37.29 -23.27
C PHE A 29 43.17 -35.95 -22.68
N GLN A 30 44.14 -35.08 -22.43
CA GLN A 30 43.87 -33.65 -22.40
C GLN A 30 43.56 -33.22 -23.83
N VAL A 31 42.28 -33.16 -24.18
CA VAL A 31 41.85 -32.40 -25.36
C VAL A 31 42.09 -30.93 -25.04
N LYS A 32 43.16 -30.35 -25.59
CA LYS A 32 43.25 -28.90 -25.70
C LYS A 32 42.08 -28.44 -26.56
N ALA A 33 41.37 -27.41 -26.12
CA ALA A 33 40.50 -26.67 -27.02
C ALA A 33 41.39 -25.97 -28.06
N GLU A 34 41.44 -26.50 -29.27
CA GLU A 34 41.96 -25.78 -30.43
C GLU A 34 40.83 -24.92 -30.99
N ASP A 35 40.72 -23.69 -30.46
CA ASP A 35 40.04 -22.58 -31.13
C ASP A 35 40.87 -22.12 -32.34
N GLY A 36 41.15 -23.05 -33.24
CA GLY A 36 42.01 -22.90 -34.39
C GLY A 36 41.20 -22.53 -35.64
N VAL A 37 41.43 -21.32 -36.15
CA VAL A 37 41.22 -21.04 -37.59
C VAL A 37 41.91 -22.16 -38.39
N PRO A 38 41.30 -22.71 -39.46
CA PRO A 38 41.89 -23.81 -40.24
C PRO A 38 43.34 -23.54 -40.64
N GLU A 39 44.18 -24.59 -40.70
CA GLU A 39 45.62 -24.45 -40.97
C GLU A 39 45.94 -23.77 -42.31
N ASP A 40 45.06 -23.90 -43.32
CA ASP A 40 45.28 -23.40 -44.68
C ASP A 40 44.94 -21.90 -44.90
N TYR A 41 44.31 -21.22 -43.93
CA TYR A 41 43.87 -19.82 -44.10
C TYR A 41 44.66 -18.82 -43.23
N PRO A 42 44.92 -17.59 -43.74
CA PRO A 42 45.77 -16.62 -43.06
C PRO A 42 45.13 -16.12 -41.75
N LYS A 43 45.89 -16.17 -40.66
CA LYS A 43 45.45 -15.90 -39.28
C LYS A 43 45.90 -14.52 -38.79
N THR A 44 46.80 -13.87 -39.54
CA THR A 44 47.30 -12.51 -39.28
C THR A 44 47.24 -11.65 -40.55
N PRO A 45 47.16 -10.31 -40.44
CA PRO A 45 47.22 -9.41 -41.60
C PRO A 45 48.51 -9.54 -42.43
N ALA A 46 49.61 -9.94 -41.80
CA ALA A 46 50.86 -10.21 -42.49
C ALA A 46 50.75 -11.44 -43.41
N GLU A 47 50.10 -12.50 -42.92
CA GLU A 47 49.80 -13.70 -43.71
C GLU A 47 48.75 -13.40 -44.80
N VAL A 48 47.71 -12.61 -44.52
CA VAL A 48 46.72 -12.16 -45.52
C VAL A 48 47.42 -11.45 -46.68
N ARG A 49 48.27 -10.47 -46.37
CA ARG A 49 49.06 -9.74 -47.37
C ARG A 49 50.07 -10.64 -48.10
N ALA A 50 50.66 -11.62 -47.43
CA ALA A 50 51.57 -12.57 -48.07
C ALA A 50 50.84 -13.51 -49.04
N TYR A 51 49.69 -14.05 -48.62
CA TYR A 51 48.81 -14.88 -49.45
C TYR A 51 48.38 -14.13 -50.71
N ILE A 52 47.81 -12.93 -50.56
CA ILE A 52 47.34 -12.11 -51.68
C ILE A 52 48.50 -11.72 -52.61
N ASN A 53 49.71 -11.50 -52.10
CA ASN A 53 50.89 -11.27 -52.96
C ASN A 53 51.37 -12.52 -53.71
N ASN A 54 51.18 -13.72 -53.15
CA ASN A 54 51.43 -14.98 -53.86
C ASN A 54 50.37 -15.19 -54.95
N ASP A 55 49.08 -14.97 -54.65
CA ASP A 55 48.00 -14.94 -55.65
C ASP A 55 48.34 -13.97 -56.80
N MET A 56 48.74 -12.73 -56.49
CA MET A 56 49.10 -11.74 -57.52
C MET A 56 50.28 -12.20 -58.40
N LYS A 57 51.20 -12.97 -57.83
CA LYS A 57 52.33 -13.57 -58.56
C LYS A 57 51.87 -14.72 -59.46
N GLU A 58 51.07 -15.64 -58.94
CA GLU A 58 50.63 -16.84 -59.66
C GLU A 58 49.60 -16.53 -60.75
N LEU A 59 48.62 -15.67 -60.45
CA LEU A 59 47.51 -15.35 -61.34
C LEU A 59 47.87 -14.27 -62.37
N TYR A 60 48.76 -13.32 -62.02
CA TYR A 60 49.01 -12.11 -62.82
C TYR A 60 50.49 -11.78 -63.07
N GLY A 61 51.41 -12.66 -62.67
CA GLY A 61 52.86 -12.48 -62.82
C GLY A 61 53.46 -11.37 -61.96
N LEU A 62 52.79 -10.95 -60.87
CA LEU A 62 53.16 -9.81 -60.04
C LEU A 62 53.54 -10.20 -58.61
N ALA A 63 54.82 -10.46 -58.38
CA ALA A 63 55.35 -10.57 -57.02
C ALA A 63 55.31 -9.21 -56.29
N ASN A 64 54.99 -9.23 -54.98
CA ASN A 64 55.02 -8.07 -54.08
C ASN A 64 54.18 -6.86 -54.53
N TYR A 65 53.07 -7.10 -55.23
CA TYR A 65 52.18 -6.06 -55.73
C TYR A 65 51.60 -5.14 -54.63
N TYR A 66 51.24 -5.71 -53.48
CA TYR A 66 50.74 -4.98 -52.31
C TYR A 66 51.85 -4.80 -51.26
N PRO A 67 52.53 -3.64 -51.18
CA PRO A 67 53.51 -3.34 -50.15
C PRO A 67 52.84 -3.16 -48.77
N GLN A 68 53.65 -3.04 -47.72
CA GLN A 68 53.16 -2.69 -46.38
C GLN A 68 52.62 -1.26 -46.29
N GLU A 69 53.13 -0.38 -47.15
CA GLU A 69 52.96 1.07 -47.09
C GLU A 69 53.08 1.69 -48.49
N THR A 70 52.32 2.74 -48.73
CA THR A 70 52.32 3.54 -49.96
C THR A 70 52.53 5.01 -49.63
N GLY A 71 52.63 5.88 -50.64
CA GLY A 71 52.64 7.34 -50.44
C GLY A 71 51.37 7.92 -49.79
N LYS A 72 50.33 7.11 -49.54
CA LYS A 72 49.12 7.47 -48.78
C LYS A 72 49.06 6.83 -47.38
N GLY A 73 50.11 6.11 -46.97
CA GLY A 73 50.25 5.51 -45.64
C GLY A 73 50.24 3.98 -45.65
N ARG A 74 50.24 3.40 -44.43
CA ARG A 74 50.32 1.95 -44.19
C ARG A 74 49.02 1.21 -44.54
N LEU A 75 49.13 -0.08 -44.83
CA LEU A 75 47.99 -0.98 -45.02
C LEU A 75 47.11 -1.00 -43.74
N ARG A 76 45.79 -0.96 -43.92
CA ARG A 76 44.75 -1.00 -42.88
C ARG A 76 44.62 -2.40 -42.28
N GLU A 77 45.65 -2.83 -41.57
CA GLU A 77 45.65 -4.13 -40.86
C GLU A 77 44.52 -4.28 -39.84
N ASP A 78 43.93 -3.19 -39.37
CA ASP A 78 42.75 -3.19 -38.51
C ASP A 78 41.50 -3.73 -39.22
N LEU A 79 41.30 -3.37 -40.50
CA LEU A 79 40.21 -3.90 -41.32
C LEU A 79 40.42 -5.40 -41.61
N LEU A 80 41.68 -5.81 -41.87
CA LEU A 80 42.04 -7.22 -42.06
C LEU A 80 41.83 -8.03 -40.77
N LYS A 81 42.26 -7.51 -39.61
CA LYS A 81 42.02 -8.13 -38.29
C LYS A 81 40.52 -8.32 -38.02
N LYS A 82 39.70 -7.33 -38.35
CA LYS A 82 38.24 -7.40 -38.17
C LYS A 82 37.61 -8.56 -38.97
N ARG A 83 37.99 -8.72 -40.25
CA ARG A 83 37.51 -9.82 -41.12
C ARG A 83 38.00 -11.19 -40.62
N ILE A 84 39.29 -11.32 -40.24
CA ILE A 84 39.83 -12.54 -39.60
C ILE A 84 39.04 -12.90 -38.33
N GLN A 85 38.76 -11.93 -37.46
CA GLN A 85 38.02 -12.15 -36.20
C GLN A 85 36.55 -12.51 -36.41
N SER A 86 35.94 -12.11 -37.53
CA SER A 86 34.57 -12.53 -37.90
C SER A 86 34.52 -13.86 -38.65
N GLY A 87 35.66 -14.49 -38.96
CA GLY A 87 35.71 -15.69 -39.79
C GLY A 87 35.38 -15.45 -41.27
N ASP A 88 35.42 -14.19 -41.72
CA ASP A 88 35.22 -13.79 -43.10
C ASP A 88 36.58 -13.65 -43.77
N PHE A 89 36.87 -14.52 -44.74
CA PHE A 89 38.16 -14.55 -45.42
C PHE A 89 38.14 -13.78 -46.75
N THR A 90 37.19 -12.84 -46.91
CA THR A 90 37.19 -11.87 -48.00
C THR A 90 37.78 -10.53 -47.55
N PHE A 91 38.79 -10.03 -48.26
CA PHE A 91 39.62 -8.91 -47.81
C PHE A 91 39.66 -7.75 -48.81
N GLU A 92 39.78 -6.52 -48.30
CA GLU A 92 40.01 -5.32 -49.10
C GLU A 92 41.40 -4.74 -48.81
N MET A 93 42.20 -4.50 -49.86
CA MET A 93 43.58 -4.01 -49.73
C MET A 93 43.63 -2.48 -49.67
N ILE A 94 43.32 -1.93 -48.49
CA ILE A 94 43.14 -0.48 -48.25
C ILE A 94 44.32 0.10 -47.43
N TYR A 95 44.78 1.29 -47.78
CA TYR A 95 45.90 2.01 -47.18
C TYR A 95 45.48 3.33 -46.52
N GLY A 96 46.30 3.85 -45.59
CA GLY A 96 46.14 5.16 -44.97
C GLY A 96 45.11 5.15 -43.83
N SER A 97 44.10 6.02 -43.91
CA SER A 97 43.01 6.13 -42.93
C SER A 97 41.69 6.50 -43.61
N SER A 98 40.58 6.24 -42.92
CA SER A 98 39.26 6.74 -43.31
C SER A 98 39.28 8.27 -43.39
N HIS A 99 38.61 8.86 -44.38
CA HIS A 99 38.69 10.29 -44.67
C HIS A 99 37.49 10.81 -45.48
N GLY A 100 37.43 12.14 -45.64
CA GLY A 100 36.32 12.90 -46.23
C GLY A 100 35.37 13.46 -45.16
N GLU A 101 34.40 14.28 -45.58
CA GLU A 101 33.40 14.85 -44.67
C GLU A 101 32.46 13.76 -44.11
N PRO A 102 32.29 13.61 -42.79
CA PRO A 102 31.37 12.64 -42.20
C PRO A 102 29.92 12.82 -42.68
N LEU A 103 29.24 11.71 -42.94
CA LEU A 103 27.88 11.69 -43.49
C LEU A 103 26.87 11.38 -42.40
N ASP A 104 25.75 12.11 -42.35
CA ASP A 104 24.57 11.71 -41.56
C ASP A 104 23.83 10.55 -42.27
N HIS A 105 24.49 9.39 -42.27
CA HIS A 105 23.99 8.12 -42.79
C HIS A 105 24.57 7.00 -41.92
N LYS A 106 23.69 6.13 -41.40
CA LYS A 106 24.04 4.92 -40.62
C LYS A 106 25.21 5.14 -39.61
N ASN A 107 24.94 5.87 -38.54
CA ASN A 107 25.87 6.14 -37.41
C ASN A 107 27.09 7.04 -37.73
N ASN A 108 26.90 8.12 -38.48
CA ASN A 108 27.93 9.14 -38.77
C ASN A 108 29.23 8.56 -39.37
N MET A 109 29.11 7.93 -40.55
CA MET A 109 30.23 7.26 -41.22
C MET A 109 31.12 8.21 -42.03
N TYR A 110 32.39 7.86 -42.20
CA TYR A 110 33.25 8.48 -43.21
C TYR A 110 32.91 7.96 -44.62
N PRO A 111 33.01 8.79 -45.66
CA PRO A 111 32.67 8.43 -47.03
C PRO A 111 33.67 7.44 -47.66
N TYR A 112 34.94 7.49 -47.22
CA TYR A 112 36.02 6.63 -47.72
C TYR A 112 36.66 5.84 -46.58
N ALA A 113 36.92 4.56 -46.81
CA ALA A 113 37.62 3.68 -45.86
C ALA A 113 39.15 3.88 -45.88
N GLY A 114 39.69 4.43 -46.96
CA GLY A 114 41.11 4.71 -47.14
C GLY A 114 41.45 4.84 -48.62
N TYR A 115 42.67 4.48 -49.00
CA TYR A 115 43.18 4.57 -50.36
C TYR A 115 43.55 3.21 -50.94
N ASN A 116 43.47 3.05 -52.26
CA ASN A 116 44.01 1.88 -52.95
C ASN A 116 45.55 1.99 -53.10
N LEU A 117 46.17 0.97 -53.72
CA LEU A 117 47.61 0.95 -54.02
C LEU A 117 48.12 2.19 -54.77
N TYR A 118 47.28 2.75 -55.67
CA TYR A 118 47.60 3.89 -56.52
C TYR A 118 47.28 5.25 -55.87
N GLY A 119 46.74 5.23 -54.66
CA GLY A 119 46.42 6.43 -53.88
C GLY A 119 45.10 7.11 -54.22
N GLU A 120 44.19 6.43 -54.92
CA GLU A 120 42.80 6.87 -55.09
C GLU A 120 41.95 6.45 -53.87
N SER A 121 40.94 7.24 -53.53
CA SER A 121 40.04 6.96 -52.42
C SER A 121 39.15 5.74 -52.68
N VAL A 122 39.03 4.86 -51.69
CA VAL A 122 38.18 3.67 -51.69
C VAL A 122 36.94 3.95 -50.85
N SER A 123 35.77 3.85 -51.49
CA SER A 123 34.44 4.00 -50.88
C SER A 123 34.27 3.13 -49.64
N ALA A 124 33.67 3.68 -48.58
CA ALA A 124 33.40 2.91 -47.35
C ALA A 124 32.21 1.94 -47.55
N GLU A 125 32.27 0.78 -46.89
CA GLU A 125 31.19 -0.21 -46.90
C GLU A 125 29.86 0.41 -46.46
N GLY A 126 28.83 0.33 -47.31
CA GLY A 126 27.49 0.89 -47.05
C GLY A 126 27.33 2.39 -47.32
N VAL A 127 28.30 3.04 -47.98
CA VAL A 127 28.24 4.47 -48.35
C VAL A 127 27.10 4.78 -49.34
N PRO A 128 26.33 5.87 -49.17
CA PRO A 128 25.25 6.25 -50.08
C PRO A 128 25.76 6.93 -51.36
N TRP A 129 24.89 7.06 -52.37
CA TRP A 129 25.22 7.63 -53.68
C TRP A 129 25.04 9.15 -53.71
N TYR A 130 26.16 9.89 -53.67
CA TYR A 130 26.19 11.36 -53.57
C TYR A 130 25.46 12.14 -54.66
N ALA A 131 25.44 11.60 -55.88
CA ALA A 131 24.88 12.28 -57.06
C ALA A 131 23.36 12.09 -57.22
N GLY A 132 22.71 11.42 -56.27
CA GLY A 132 21.37 10.90 -56.45
C GLY A 132 21.33 9.72 -57.43
N TRP A 133 20.13 9.24 -57.76
CA TRP A 133 19.90 8.23 -58.80
C TRP A 133 18.71 8.61 -59.67
N SER A 134 18.80 8.37 -60.98
CA SER A 134 17.77 8.73 -61.96
C SER A 134 16.61 7.72 -62.06
N GLY A 135 16.63 6.64 -61.26
CA GLY A 135 15.68 5.54 -61.38
C GLY A 135 15.96 4.58 -62.55
N VAL A 136 17.07 4.78 -63.28
CA VAL A 136 17.55 3.91 -64.36
C VAL A 136 18.48 2.84 -63.79
N LYS A 137 18.17 1.56 -63.98
CA LYS A 137 18.99 0.45 -63.41
C LYS A 137 20.43 0.47 -63.92
N ILE A 138 21.38 -0.01 -63.12
CA ILE A 138 22.83 0.09 -63.38
C ILE A 138 23.20 -0.51 -64.75
N GLN A 139 22.60 -1.64 -65.15
CA GLN A 139 22.83 -2.26 -66.46
C GLN A 139 22.27 -1.44 -67.65
N ASN A 140 21.35 -0.51 -67.37
CA ASN A 140 20.66 0.33 -68.35
C ASN A 140 21.23 1.76 -68.43
N PHE A 141 22.30 2.08 -67.69
CA PHE A 141 23.01 3.34 -67.82
C PHE A 141 23.64 3.51 -69.21
N ASP A 142 23.87 4.76 -69.61
CA ASP A 142 24.61 5.13 -70.81
C ASP A 142 26.12 4.93 -70.58
N LEU A 143 26.55 3.67 -70.46
CA LEU A 143 27.93 3.29 -70.16
C LEU A 143 28.88 3.56 -71.33
N ILE A 144 30.05 4.14 -71.01
CA ILE A 144 31.15 4.30 -71.97
C ILE A 144 31.87 2.97 -72.14
N LYS A 145 31.87 2.42 -73.36
CA LYS A 145 32.57 1.16 -73.68
C LYS A 145 34.07 1.40 -73.86
N THR A 146 34.90 0.53 -73.31
CA THR A 146 36.37 0.66 -73.28
C THR A 146 36.84 2.06 -72.82
N PRO A 147 36.46 2.52 -71.62
CA PRO A 147 36.63 3.92 -71.20
C PRO A 147 38.08 4.42 -71.26
N TRP A 148 39.06 3.53 -71.12
CA TRP A 148 40.49 3.85 -71.28
C TRP A 148 40.94 4.21 -72.71
N ASN A 149 40.04 4.15 -73.70
CA ASN A 149 40.25 4.63 -75.06
C ASN A 149 39.46 5.93 -75.36
N ASP A 150 38.66 6.45 -74.42
CA ASP A 150 37.82 7.65 -74.63
C ASP A 150 38.61 8.91 -74.22
N GLU A 151 38.99 9.72 -75.21
CA GLU A 151 39.77 10.94 -75.00
C GLU A 151 39.10 11.95 -74.04
N ARG A 152 37.76 11.91 -73.91
CA ARG A 152 36.99 12.80 -73.01
C ARG A 152 37.24 12.50 -71.54
N LEU A 153 37.71 11.30 -71.20
CA LEU A 153 38.06 10.93 -69.83
C LEU A 153 39.48 11.37 -69.44
N GLY A 154 40.38 11.55 -70.43
CA GLY A 154 41.76 11.98 -70.19
C GLY A 154 42.45 11.15 -69.12
N ASP A 155 43.01 11.81 -68.10
CA ASP A 155 43.68 11.12 -66.99
C ASP A 155 42.75 10.27 -66.09
N ARG A 156 41.42 10.44 -66.17
CA ARG A 156 40.44 9.73 -65.33
C ARG A 156 40.29 8.25 -65.69
N ALA A 157 40.64 7.85 -66.92
CA ALA A 157 40.59 6.46 -67.36
C ALA A 157 41.82 6.12 -68.22
N LYS A 158 42.74 5.32 -67.66
CA LYS A 158 43.98 4.90 -68.35
C LYS A 158 44.01 3.40 -68.51
N ARG A 159 44.50 2.95 -69.68
CA ARG A 159 44.60 1.53 -70.00
C ARG A 159 45.71 0.88 -69.17
N ASN A 160 45.34 -0.09 -68.36
CA ASN A 160 46.25 -0.97 -67.64
C ASN A 160 46.07 -2.42 -68.11
N LYS A 161 46.93 -3.33 -67.61
CA LYS A 161 46.97 -4.73 -68.03
C LYS A 161 45.83 -5.62 -67.50
N PHE A 162 44.98 -5.09 -66.62
CA PHE A 162 43.80 -5.78 -66.10
C PHE A 162 42.52 -5.39 -66.87
N ASN A 163 42.52 -4.27 -67.60
CA ASN A 163 41.42 -3.92 -68.50
C ASN A 163 41.29 -4.94 -69.63
N GLN A 164 40.10 -5.51 -69.82
CA GLN A 164 39.87 -6.64 -70.72
C GLN A 164 40.86 -7.80 -70.49
N TYR A 165 41.21 -8.07 -69.23
CA TYR A 165 42.06 -9.19 -68.85
C TYR A 165 41.51 -10.51 -69.43
N LYS A 166 42.42 -11.31 -70.02
CA LYS A 166 42.07 -12.55 -70.67
C LYS A 166 43.18 -13.59 -70.55
N ASP A 167 43.03 -14.50 -69.59
CA ASP A 167 43.88 -15.66 -69.42
C ASP A 167 43.03 -16.92 -69.20
N ARG A 168 43.07 -17.84 -70.16
CA ARG A 168 42.37 -19.12 -70.10
C ARG A 168 43.08 -20.20 -69.28
N SER A 169 44.33 -19.96 -68.87
CA SER A 169 45.07 -20.84 -67.96
C SER A 169 44.76 -20.57 -66.48
N ASN A 170 44.21 -19.39 -66.17
CA ASN A 170 43.70 -19.09 -64.84
C ASN A 170 42.44 -19.93 -64.55
N LYS A 171 42.61 -20.94 -63.70
CA LYS A 171 41.56 -21.92 -63.33
C LYS A 171 40.28 -21.28 -62.77
N TYR A 172 40.37 -20.10 -62.14
CA TYR A 172 39.21 -19.39 -61.58
C TYR A 172 38.44 -18.57 -62.62
N LEU A 173 38.98 -18.41 -63.83
CA LEU A 173 38.39 -17.65 -64.94
C LEU A 173 38.03 -18.54 -66.14
N ALA A 174 38.07 -19.86 -66.00
CA ALA A 174 37.81 -20.79 -67.10
C ALA A 174 36.40 -20.61 -67.68
N ASP A 175 35.39 -20.54 -66.81
CA ASP A 175 33.97 -20.47 -67.17
C ASP A 175 33.54 -19.09 -67.71
N SER A 176 34.36 -18.06 -67.50
CA SER A 176 34.21 -16.71 -68.06
C SER A 176 35.06 -16.49 -69.32
N GLY A 177 35.58 -17.56 -69.93
CA GLY A 177 36.41 -17.52 -71.14
C GLY A 177 37.79 -16.90 -70.95
N GLY A 178 38.24 -16.81 -69.69
CA GLY A 178 39.50 -16.24 -69.22
C GLY A 178 39.40 -14.83 -68.61
N SER A 179 38.19 -14.29 -68.39
CA SER A 179 37.96 -12.87 -68.04
C SER A 179 37.35 -12.67 -66.64
N PHE A 180 37.36 -11.44 -66.09
CA PHE A 180 36.71 -11.17 -64.80
C PHE A 180 35.17 -11.10 -64.84
N GLU A 181 34.52 -11.45 -65.96
CA GLU A 181 33.08 -11.25 -66.15
C GLU A 181 32.22 -11.85 -65.04
N GLN A 182 32.48 -13.10 -64.63
CA GLN A 182 31.71 -13.75 -63.56
C GLN A 182 31.96 -13.12 -62.18
N SER A 183 33.19 -12.71 -61.90
CA SER A 183 33.52 -12.00 -60.64
C SER A 183 32.89 -10.59 -60.59
N ILE A 184 32.76 -9.91 -61.73
CA ILE A 184 32.04 -8.64 -61.84
C ILE A 184 30.53 -8.88 -61.65
N LEU A 185 29.94 -9.87 -62.34
CA LEU A 185 28.53 -10.21 -62.18
C LEU A 185 28.18 -10.59 -60.74
N TYR A 186 29.02 -11.40 -60.07
CA TYR A 186 28.84 -11.75 -58.67
C TYR A 186 28.94 -10.52 -57.77
N GLY A 187 29.95 -9.66 -57.95
CA GLY A 187 30.11 -8.43 -57.18
C GLY A 187 28.92 -7.47 -57.35
N LEU A 188 28.44 -7.29 -58.57
CA LEU A 188 27.22 -6.53 -58.88
C LEU A 188 25.97 -7.15 -58.25
N ASN A 189 25.84 -8.48 -58.26
CA ASN A 189 24.73 -9.18 -57.62
C ASN A 189 24.72 -8.92 -56.11
N GLU A 190 25.84 -9.18 -55.44
CA GLU A 190 25.98 -9.03 -53.99
C GLU A 190 25.76 -7.58 -53.54
N ALA A 191 26.35 -6.62 -54.26
CA ALA A 191 26.29 -5.21 -53.90
C ALA A 191 24.99 -4.51 -54.30
N TYR A 192 24.26 -4.96 -55.33
CA TYR A 192 23.18 -4.19 -55.95
C TYR A 192 21.93 -4.97 -56.39
N ALA A 193 21.97 -6.29 -56.60
CA ALA A 193 20.83 -6.99 -57.20
C ALA A 193 19.62 -7.04 -56.27
N GLY A 194 18.44 -6.68 -56.78
CA GLY A 194 17.19 -6.64 -56.01
C GLY A 194 17.12 -5.54 -54.94
N ARG A 195 18.26 -4.91 -54.59
CA ARG A 195 18.34 -3.84 -53.60
C ARG A 195 17.61 -2.59 -54.07
N LYS A 196 16.94 -1.95 -53.14
CA LYS A 196 16.13 -0.75 -53.39
C LYS A 196 16.98 0.50 -53.24
N TYR A 197 16.68 1.54 -54.01
CA TYR A 197 17.43 2.80 -53.91
C TYR A 197 17.41 3.40 -52.49
N SER A 198 16.37 3.13 -51.70
CA SER A 198 16.30 3.46 -50.27
C SER A 198 17.54 3.10 -49.45
N GLU A 199 18.29 2.05 -49.83
CA GLU A 199 19.54 1.64 -49.15
C GLU A 199 20.72 2.58 -49.42
N PHE A 200 20.66 3.34 -50.54
CA PHE A 200 21.73 4.17 -51.09
C PHE A 200 21.39 5.67 -51.12
N ILE A 201 20.24 6.09 -50.58
CA ILE A 201 19.85 7.52 -50.53
C ILE A 201 20.83 8.32 -49.67
N TYR A 202 21.43 9.34 -50.28
CA TYR A 202 22.16 10.40 -49.60
C TYR A 202 21.23 11.61 -49.36
N ASN A 203 21.16 12.12 -48.13
CA ASN A 203 20.42 13.34 -47.73
C ASN A 203 18.99 13.48 -48.31
N GLY A 204 18.26 12.38 -48.51
CA GLY A 204 16.91 12.38 -49.07
C GLY A 204 16.81 12.68 -50.57
N MET A 205 17.92 12.73 -51.32
CA MET A 205 17.92 12.96 -52.76
C MET A 205 17.13 11.88 -53.50
N ASN A 206 16.33 12.31 -54.48
CA ASN A 206 15.55 11.48 -55.41
C ASN A 206 14.72 10.38 -54.72
N ARG A 207 14.15 10.71 -53.55
CA ARG A 207 13.38 9.79 -52.67
C ARG A 207 12.15 9.18 -53.35
N GLU A 208 11.63 9.81 -54.39
CA GLU A 208 10.56 9.27 -55.26
C GLU A 208 10.94 7.95 -55.97
N TYR A 209 12.24 7.63 -56.06
CA TYR A 209 12.73 6.36 -56.58
C TYR A 209 13.13 5.36 -55.49
N ALA A 210 12.93 5.68 -54.20
CA ALA A 210 13.36 4.86 -53.07
C ALA A 210 12.97 3.37 -53.20
N ASP A 211 11.76 3.08 -53.68
CA ASP A 211 11.23 1.73 -53.82
C ASP A 211 11.66 0.98 -55.09
N ARG A 212 12.40 1.62 -56.00
CA ARG A 212 12.85 1.00 -57.26
C ARG A 212 14.15 0.22 -57.04
N VAL A 213 14.22 -0.95 -57.67
CA VAL A 213 15.40 -1.83 -57.67
C VAL A 213 16.50 -1.24 -58.54
N VAL A 214 17.73 -1.14 -58.02
CA VAL A 214 18.85 -0.47 -58.69
C VAL A 214 19.56 -1.33 -59.74
N TYR A 215 19.54 -2.65 -59.63
CA TYR A 215 20.15 -3.59 -60.56
C TYR A 215 19.39 -4.92 -60.56
N ASP A 216 19.26 -5.56 -61.73
CA ASP A 216 18.65 -6.88 -61.86
C ASP A 216 19.74 -7.96 -61.90
N ALA A 217 19.57 -9.02 -61.10
CA ALA A 217 20.56 -10.09 -60.98
C ALA A 217 20.98 -10.66 -62.35
N ASN A 218 22.30 -10.90 -62.51
CA ASN A 218 22.93 -11.45 -63.71
C ASN A 218 22.70 -10.67 -65.03
N SER A 219 22.28 -9.40 -64.97
CA SER A 219 21.95 -8.64 -66.18
C SER A 219 23.19 -8.08 -66.87
N ALA A 220 23.27 -8.28 -68.19
CA ALA A 220 24.30 -7.69 -69.04
C ALA A 220 24.02 -6.21 -69.38
N PRO A 221 25.03 -5.41 -69.75
CA PRO A 221 24.85 -4.03 -70.21
C PRO A 221 23.88 -3.91 -71.40
N SER A 222 22.90 -3.00 -71.30
CA SER A 222 21.83 -2.83 -72.28
C SER A 222 22.29 -2.46 -73.69
N LYS A 223 23.46 -1.80 -73.80
CA LYS A 223 24.11 -1.45 -75.08
C LYS A 223 24.93 -2.60 -75.70
N GLY A 224 24.91 -3.79 -75.09
CA GLY A 224 25.52 -5.03 -75.60
C GLY A 224 27.01 -5.18 -75.31
N GLY A 225 27.50 -6.42 -75.36
CA GLY A 225 28.84 -6.78 -74.88
C GLY A 225 28.83 -7.32 -73.46
N GLN A 226 30.01 -7.41 -72.86
CA GLN A 226 30.22 -7.97 -71.51
C GLN A 226 30.58 -6.86 -70.52
N TRP A 227 30.30 -7.02 -69.22
CA TRP A 227 30.67 -6.04 -68.20
C TRP A 227 32.17 -5.69 -68.21
N ILE A 228 33.04 -6.67 -68.47
CA ILE A 228 34.49 -6.48 -68.61
C ILE A 228 34.89 -5.53 -69.75
N ASP A 229 34.02 -5.24 -70.71
CA ASP A 229 34.24 -4.20 -71.73
C ASP A 229 34.04 -2.77 -71.19
N TYR A 230 33.26 -2.60 -70.12
CA TYR A 230 32.84 -1.31 -69.57
C TYR A 230 33.53 -0.94 -68.25
N VAL A 231 33.93 -1.95 -67.47
CA VAL A 231 34.58 -1.74 -66.18
C VAL A 231 36.08 -1.47 -66.36
N GLN A 232 36.53 -0.26 -66.02
CA GLN A 232 37.95 -0.01 -65.80
C GLN A 232 38.37 -0.70 -64.51
N ILE A 233 39.13 -1.79 -64.61
CA ILE A 233 39.71 -2.48 -63.45
C ILE A 233 40.76 -1.57 -62.81
N ILE A 234 40.52 -1.15 -61.57
CA ILE A 234 41.45 -0.37 -60.75
C ILE A 234 42.33 -1.31 -59.94
N GLN A 235 41.70 -2.33 -59.35
CA GLN A 235 42.34 -3.40 -58.58
C GLN A 235 41.75 -4.75 -59.04
N PRO A 236 42.57 -5.73 -59.48
CA PRO A 236 42.06 -7.05 -59.82
C PRO A 236 41.67 -7.84 -58.55
N PRO A 237 40.69 -8.76 -58.63
CA PRO A 237 40.40 -9.69 -57.54
C PRO A 237 41.53 -10.73 -57.39
N THR A 238 41.62 -11.38 -56.23
CA THR A 238 42.38 -12.62 -56.06
C THR A 238 41.51 -13.73 -55.49
N TYR A 239 42.09 -14.83 -54.99
CA TYR A 239 41.30 -15.86 -54.34
C TYR A 239 40.59 -15.33 -53.09
N LEU A 240 41.28 -14.50 -52.29
CA LEU A 240 40.75 -13.91 -51.05
C LEU A 240 40.47 -12.40 -51.11
N SER A 241 41.09 -11.64 -52.02
CA SER A 241 40.90 -10.17 -52.05
C SER A 241 39.86 -9.71 -53.07
N TRP A 242 38.96 -8.83 -52.62
CA TRP A 242 38.06 -8.08 -53.51
C TRP A 242 38.85 -7.22 -54.50
N GLY A 243 38.43 -7.29 -55.76
CA GLY A 243 38.83 -6.33 -56.78
C GLY A 243 37.90 -5.11 -56.78
N THR A 244 38.38 -4.03 -57.38
CA THR A 244 37.62 -2.80 -57.57
C THR A 244 37.73 -2.38 -59.02
N GLY A 245 36.59 -2.13 -59.65
CA GLY A 245 36.49 -1.53 -60.96
C GLY A 245 35.73 -0.20 -60.91
N ARG A 246 35.65 0.47 -62.06
CA ARG A 246 34.89 1.71 -62.23
C ARG A 246 34.24 1.75 -63.59
N ILE A 247 32.94 2.04 -63.63
CA ILE A 247 32.21 2.37 -64.87
C ILE A 247 32.09 3.87 -65.02
N PHE A 248 32.02 4.34 -66.26
CA PHE A 248 31.80 5.75 -66.58
C PHE A 248 30.45 5.89 -67.30
N ILE A 249 29.66 6.85 -66.84
CA ILE A 249 28.28 7.07 -67.28
C ILE A 249 28.25 8.40 -68.01
N ASP A 250 27.93 8.35 -69.29
CA ASP A 250 27.77 9.52 -70.16
C ASP A 250 26.36 10.08 -69.97
N HIS A 251 26.22 11.38 -69.73
CA HIS A 251 24.92 12.04 -69.58
C HIS A 251 24.63 12.90 -70.80
N SER A 252 23.35 13.03 -71.18
CA SER A 252 22.92 13.84 -72.33
C SER A 252 23.28 15.33 -72.25
N SER A 253 23.70 15.81 -71.07
CA SER A 253 24.29 17.13 -70.82
C SER A 253 25.77 17.26 -71.24
N GLY A 254 26.45 16.18 -71.62
CA GLY A 254 27.88 16.14 -71.91
C GLY A 254 28.79 16.00 -70.68
N SER A 255 28.23 15.85 -69.48
CA SER A 255 28.99 15.57 -68.25
C SER A 255 29.17 14.07 -68.04
N ILE A 256 30.35 13.61 -67.63
CA ILE A 256 30.64 12.18 -67.37
C ILE A 256 30.87 11.91 -65.88
N THR A 257 29.97 11.15 -65.26
CA THR A 257 30.09 10.64 -63.88
C THR A 257 30.67 9.23 -63.86
N TYR A 258 30.88 8.67 -62.66
CA TYR A 258 31.35 7.29 -62.49
C TYR A 258 30.61 6.59 -61.34
N LEU A 259 30.67 5.26 -61.34
CA LEU A 259 30.31 4.40 -60.21
C LEU A 259 31.40 3.35 -60.03
N ASP A 260 31.85 3.15 -58.80
CA ASP A 260 32.79 2.08 -58.47
C ASP A 260 32.03 0.74 -58.44
N ILE A 261 32.58 -0.29 -59.09
CA ILE A 261 31.99 -1.62 -59.21
C ILE A 261 32.85 -2.62 -58.42
N PRO A 262 32.28 -3.31 -57.42
CA PRO A 262 33.01 -4.36 -56.71
C PRO A 262 33.19 -5.60 -57.61
N ILE A 263 34.33 -6.26 -57.47
CA ILE A 263 34.68 -7.47 -58.24
C ILE A 263 34.97 -8.58 -57.24
N ALA A 264 34.15 -9.62 -57.23
CA ALA A 264 34.17 -10.63 -56.20
C ALA A 264 35.49 -11.43 -56.17
N PRO A 265 36.05 -11.72 -54.98
CA PRO A 265 37.13 -12.69 -54.85
C PRO A 265 36.66 -14.09 -55.28
N PHE A 266 37.59 -14.94 -55.71
CA PHE A 266 37.23 -16.25 -56.26
C PHE A 266 36.69 -17.23 -55.20
N ILE A 267 36.98 -17.03 -53.90
CA ILE A 267 36.42 -17.85 -52.82
C ILE A 267 34.88 -17.80 -52.75
N LEU A 268 34.24 -16.67 -53.12
CA LEU A 268 32.79 -16.52 -53.11
C LEU A 268 32.08 -17.23 -54.29
N GLN A 269 32.84 -17.71 -55.27
CA GLN A 269 32.35 -18.42 -56.45
C GLN A 269 32.42 -19.96 -56.29
N ALA A 270 32.66 -20.45 -55.07
CA ALA A 270 32.77 -21.87 -54.76
C ALA A 270 31.52 -22.42 -54.03
N ASP A 271 31.35 -23.74 -54.09
CA ASP A 271 30.28 -24.45 -53.39
C ASP A 271 30.45 -24.42 -51.85
N ASP A 272 29.33 -24.29 -51.14
CA ASP A 272 29.27 -23.88 -49.72
C ASP A 272 27.95 -24.33 -49.03
N LEU A 273 28.01 -24.51 -47.71
CA LEU A 273 26.91 -24.70 -46.77
C LEU A 273 26.93 -23.59 -45.71
N ALA A 274 25.76 -23.14 -45.25
CA ALA A 274 25.70 -22.06 -44.27
C ALA A 274 24.51 -22.17 -43.30
N PRO A 275 24.73 -22.57 -42.03
CA PRO A 275 23.72 -22.53 -40.98
C PRO A 275 23.46 -21.10 -40.47
N HIS A 276 22.23 -20.83 -40.02
CA HIS A 276 21.76 -19.54 -39.51
C HIS A 276 20.64 -19.74 -38.47
N PHE A 277 20.59 -18.93 -37.41
CA PHE A 277 19.45 -18.97 -36.48
C PHE A 277 18.19 -18.37 -37.13
N GLU A 278 17.16 -19.19 -37.22
CA GLU A 278 15.85 -18.87 -37.80
C GLU A 278 14.85 -18.39 -36.74
N ASN A 279 14.88 -19.02 -35.57
CA ASN A 279 14.04 -18.65 -34.44
C ASN A 279 14.89 -18.72 -33.18
N LEU A 280 15.05 -17.59 -32.50
CA LEU A 280 15.75 -17.50 -31.23
C LEU A 280 15.09 -16.38 -30.40
N PRO A 281 14.38 -16.71 -29.31
CA PRO A 281 13.87 -15.71 -28.37
C PRO A 281 15.00 -14.86 -27.78
N SER A 282 14.68 -13.64 -27.34
CA SER A 282 15.66 -12.74 -26.71
C SER A 282 16.03 -13.13 -25.29
N GLY A 283 15.10 -13.78 -24.60
CA GLY A 283 15.25 -14.36 -23.28
C GLY A 283 13.99 -15.14 -22.88
N ALA A 284 14.11 -15.93 -21.82
CA ALA A 284 13.03 -16.74 -21.26
C ALA A 284 13.17 -16.78 -19.72
N LEU A 285 12.07 -17.06 -19.02
CA LEU A 285 12.08 -17.33 -17.58
C LEU A 285 12.49 -18.79 -17.33
N ALA A 286 13.13 -19.06 -16.20
CA ALA A 286 13.37 -20.43 -15.76
C ALA A 286 12.02 -21.19 -15.66
N GLY A 287 11.95 -22.38 -16.27
CA GLY A 287 10.73 -23.18 -16.41
C GLY A 287 9.94 -22.94 -17.69
N ASP A 288 10.19 -21.86 -18.46
CA ASP A 288 9.53 -21.64 -19.74
C ASP A 288 9.93 -22.70 -20.78
N SER A 289 8.99 -23.08 -21.65
CA SER A 289 9.28 -23.90 -22.83
C SER A 289 9.80 -23.02 -23.96
N VAL A 290 11.03 -23.28 -24.38
CA VAL A 290 11.75 -22.57 -25.44
C VAL A 290 11.79 -23.43 -26.70
N THR A 291 11.69 -22.82 -27.88
CA THR A 291 12.04 -23.45 -29.16
C THR A 291 13.01 -22.58 -29.92
N VAL A 292 14.15 -23.17 -30.30
CA VAL A 292 15.14 -22.59 -31.19
C VAL A 292 15.02 -23.26 -32.56
N GLY A 293 15.22 -22.50 -33.64
CA GLY A 293 15.28 -23.01 -35.01
C GLY A 293 16.57 -22.60 -35.69
N VAL A 294 17.17 -23.52 -36.45
CA VAL A 294 18.31 -23.27 -37.33
C VAL A 294 17.96 -23.68 -38.75
N ARG A 295 18.27 -22.79 -39.68
CA ARG A 295 18.24 -22.95 -41.14
C ARG A 295 19.63 -23.36 -41.60
N VAL A 296 19.75 -24.36 -42.46
CA VAL A 296 20.98 -24.63 -43.22
C VAL A 296 20.71 -24.42 -44.70
N ARG A 297 21.51 -23.59 -45.37
CA ARG A 297 21.47 -23.35 -46.82
C ARG A 297 22.59 -24.12 -47.52
N SER A 298 22.37 -24.55 -48.76
CA SER A 298 23.38 -25.10 -49.67
C SER A 298 23.46 -24.28 -50.96
N THR A 299 24.67 -24.03 -51.47
CA THR A 299 24.90 -23.44 -52.81
C THR A 299 25.31 -24.46 -53.87
N PHE A 300 25.62 -25.70 -53.46
CA PHE A 300 25.97 -26.79 -54.38
C PHE A 300 24.88 -27.04 -55.44
N ASP A 301 25.28 -27.31 -56.69
CA ASP A 301 24.34 -27.61 -57.78
C ASP A 301 23.65 -28.98 -57.70
N GLY A 302 23.96 -29.80 -56.70
CA GLY A 302 23.32 -31.10 -56.46
C GLY A 302 23.15 -31.39 -54.97
N GLU A 303 22.31 -32.38 -54.65
CA GLU A 303 22.07 -32.82 -53.27
C GLU A 303 23.38 -33.22 -52.55
N ARG A 304 23.44 -32.90 -51.25
CA ARG A 304 24.55 -33.20 -50.35
C ARG A 304 24.01 -33.81 -49.06
N SER A 305 24.59 -34.91 -48.63
CA SER A 305 24.44 -35.44 -47.28
C SER A 305 25.71 -35.14 -46.51
N THR A 306 25.56 -34.70 -45.26
CA THR A 306 26.66 -34.24 -44.40
C THR A 306 26.25 -34.35 -42.93
N ASP A 307 27.19 -34.29 -42.00
CA ASP A 307 26.90 -34.35 -40.57
C ASP A 307 26.31 -33.03 -40.02
N TYR A 308 25.63 -33.10 -38.88
CA TYR A 308 25.26 -31.92 -38.08
C TYR A 308 25.31 -32.23 -36.57
N ASP A 309 25.47 -31.20 -35.74
CA ASP A 309 25.55 -31.30 -34.28
C ASP A 309 24.97 -30.07 -33.56
N TRP A 310 24.10 -30.30 -32.57
CA TRP A 310 23.55 -29.31 -31.64
C TRP A 310 24.24 -29.41 -30.27
N GLN A 311 24.86 -28.32 -29.85
CA GLN A 311 25.43 -28.17 -28.50
C GLN A 311 24.63 -27.11 -27.74
N ILE A 312 23.68 -27.57 -26.91
CA ILE A 312 22.84 -26.72 -26.07
C ILE A 312 23.28 -26.91 -24.62
N THR A 313 23.84 -25.86 -24.01
CA THR A 313 24.49 -25.92 -22.69
C THR A 313 24.10 -24.76 -21.80
N ASP A 314 24.08 -24.96 -20.48
CA ASP A 314 23.99 -23.86 -19.52
C ASP A 314 25.31 -23.06 -19.45
N SER A 315 25.37 -21.98 -18.66
CA SER A 315 26.60 -21.16 -18.62
C SER A 315 27.80 -21.89 -18.01
N SER A 316 27.56 -22.95 -17.23
CA SER A 316 28.57 -23.85 -16.68
C SER A 316 29.07 -24.94 -17.66
N GLY A 317 28.47 -25.03 -18.85
CA GLY A 317 28.83 -26.00 -19.88
C GLY A 317 28.15 -27.36 -19.76
N ARG A 318 27.15 -27.52 -18.88
CA ARG A 318 26.36 -28.77 -18.78
C ARG A 318 25.30 -28.79 -19.88
N ALA A 319 25.09 -29.95 -20.51
CA ALA A 319 24.10 -30.12 -21.56
C ALA A 319 22.67 -29.89 -21.02
N VAL A 320 21.88 -29.10 -21.75
CA VAL A 320 20.44 -28.89 -21.50
C VAL A 320 19.65 -29.90 -22.33
N GLN A 321 18.74 -30.64 -21.70
CA GLN A 321 17.93 -31.63 -22.39
C GLN A 321 16.94 -30.96 -23.34
N ALA A 322 17.03 -31.30 -24.63
CA ALA A 322 16.17 -30.76 -25.69
C ALA A 322 15.52 -31.88 -26.53
N ASN A 323 14.35 -31.57 -27.07
CA ASN A 323 13.60 -32.38 -28.03
C ASN A 323 13.80 -31.80 -29.44
N TYR A 324 14.15 -32.63 -30.41
CA TYR A 324 14.53 -32.18 -31.75
C TYR A 324 13.44 -32.51 -32.78
N ARG A 325 13.21 -31.60 -33.74
CA ARG A 325 12.22 -31.78 -34.81
C ARG A 325 12.57 -30.98 -36.07
N GLY A 326 11.83 -31.22 -37.14
CA GLY A 326 12.04 -30.56 -38.44
C GLY A 326 12.55 -31.57 -39.46
N HIS A 327 13.57 -31.20 -40.21
CA HIS A 327 14.22 -32.09 -41.19
C HIS A 327 15.23 -33.07 -40.57
N ALA A 328 15.46 -32.96 -39.25
CA ALA A 328 16.13 -33.97 -38.44
C ALA A 328 15.51 -33.99 -37.04
N SER A 329 15.70 -35.09 -36.30
CA SER A 329 15.00 -35.36 -35.03
C SER A 329 15.92 -35.83 -33.89
N SER A 330 17.22 -35.55 -33.99
CA SER A 330 18.23 -35.87 -32.98
C SER A 330 19.14 -34.66 -32.70
N ALA A 331 19.96 -34.75 -31.66
CA ALA A 331 20.96 -33.72 -31.35
C ALA A 331 22.05 -33.65 -32.43
N SER A 332 22.39 -34.79 -33.02
CA SER A 332 23.37 -34.91 -34.11
C SER A 332 23.00 -36.06 -35.05
N GLY A 333 23.65 -36.12 -36.20
CA GLY A 333 23.47 -37.17 -37.21
C GLY A 333 23.68 -36.63 -38.62
N ASP A 334 23.14 -37.33 -39.63
CA ASP A 334 23.23 -36.89 -41.02
C ASP A 334 22.07 -35.96 -41.42
N LEU A 335 22.37 -34.97 -42.26
CA LEU A 335 21.43 -34.03 -42.86
C LEU A 335 21.59 -34.03 -44.39
N THR A 336 20.53 -34.41 -45.11
CA THR A 336 20.49 -34.35 -46.57
C THR A 336 19.85 -33.04 -47.05
N ILE A 337 20.67 -32.15 -47.61
CA ILE A 337 20.29 -30.84 -48.13
C ILE A 337 20.29 -30.91 -49.68
N PRO A 338 19.15 -30.67 -50.35
CA PRO A 338 19.12 -30.63 -51.81
C PRO A 338 19.97 -29.46 -52.34
N GLY A 339 20.53 -29.61 -53.54
CA GLY A 339 21.35 -28.57 -54.14
C GLY A 339 20.58 -27.26 -54.33
N ASN A 340 21.22 -26.11 -54.08
CA ASN A 340 20.63 -24.78 -54.12
C ASN A 340 19.37 -24.58 -53.26
N HIS A 341 19.17 -25.43 -52.24
CA HIS A 341 18.02 -25.44 -51.34
C HIS A 341 18.45 -25.36 -49.85
N GLU A 342 17.50 -25.58 -48.95
CA GLU A 342 17.64 -25.36 -47.52
C GLU A 342 16.97 -26.46 -46.68
N ARG A 343 17.40 -26.59 -45.42
CA ARG A 343 16.79 -27.44 -44.40
C ARG A 343 16.55 -26.67 -43.10
N MET A 344 15.47 -27.01 -42.43
CA MET A 344 15.05 -26.42 -41.15
C MET A 344 15.08 -27.45 -40.03
N LEU A 345 15.87 -27.20 -38.99
CA LEU A 345 15.99 -28.00 -37.78
C LEU A 345 15.54 -27.17 -36.57
N TYR A 346 14.97 -27.81 -35.56
CA TYR A 346 14.51 -27.17 -34.34
C TYR A 346 14.92 -27.97 -33.11
N ALA A 347 15.23 -27.26 -32.03
CA ALA A 347 15.45 -27.81 -30.70
C ALA A 347 14.54 -27.11 -29.69
N SER A 348 13.79 -27.89 -28.90
CA SER A 348 12.88 -27.37 -27.87
C SER A 348 13.29 -27.87 -26.49
N PHE A 349 13.48 -26.97 -25.52
CA PHE A 349 13.93 -27.31 -24.16
C PHE A 349 13.18 -26.48 -23.10
N VAL A 350 13.29 -26.90 -21.84
CA VAL A 350 12.84 -26.09 -20.69
C VAL A 350 14.00 -25.21 -20.26
N MET A 351 13.76 -23.91 -20.12
CA MET A 351 14.79 -22.95 -19.73
C MET A 351 15.25 -23.21 -18.28
N PRO A 352 16.56 -23.38 -18.01
CA PRO A 352 17.11 -23.51 -16.65
C PRO A 352 17.18 -22.16 -15.93
N GLU A 353 17.57 -22.17 -14.65
CA GLU A 353 17.92 -20.97 -13.84
C GLU A 353 19.28 -20.37 -14.23
N ASP A 354 19.58 -20.33 -15.53
CA ASP A 354 20.80 -19.77 -16.10
C ASP A 354 20.65 -19.49 -17.60
N SER A 355 21.52 -18.66 -18.17
CA SER A 355 21.54 -18.39 -19.61
C SER A 355 22.06 -19.59 -20.40
N VAL A 356 21.40 -19.90 -21.52
CA VAL A 356 21.68 -21.09 -22.33
C VAL A 356 22.48 -20.71 -23.57
N ARG A 357 23.67 -21.30 -23.72
CA ARG A 357 24.48 -21.23 -24.95
C ARG A 357 23.97 -22.28 -25.93
N ILE A 358 23.68 -21.84 -27.15
CA ILE A 358 23.27 -22.71 -28.25
C ILE A 358 24.32 -22.57 -29.35
N LYS A 359 24.97 -23.67 -29.70
CA LYS A 359 25.84 -23.80 -30.87
C LYS A 359 25.25 -24.88 -31.78
N PHE A 360 25.28 -24.62 -33.09
CA PHE A 360 24.93 -25.58 -34.13
C PHE A 360 26.05 -25.64 -35.15
N THR A 361 26.43 -26.85 -35.54
CA THR A 361 27.46 -27.12 -36.53
C THR A 361 26.86 -27.98 -37.65
N VAL A 362 27.26 -27.75 -38.90
CA VAL A 362 27.03 -28.66 -40.03
C VAL A 362 28.36 -28.96 -40.71
N ASN A 363 28.49 -30.13 -41.34
CA ASN A 363 29.67 -30.54 -42.10
C ASN A 363 31.01 -30.38 -41.33
N ALA A 364 31.06 -30.88 -40.10
CA ALA A 364 32.30 -30.95 -39.34
C ALA A 364 33.30 -31.95 -39.95
N ASP A 365 32.80 -33.01 -40.61
CA ASP A 365 33.61 -34.03 -41.28
C ASP A 365 34.21 -33.55 -42.62
N LYS A 366 33.86 -32.35 -43.08
CA LYS A 366 34.33 -31.72 -44.34
C LYS A 366 34.01 -32.56 -45.59
N ASN A 367 32.84 -33.21 -45.56
CA ASN A 367 32.20 -33.91 -46.65
C ASN A 367 30.72 -33.47 -46.76
N PRO A 368 30.32 -32.71 -47.80
CA PRO A 368 31.07 -32.41 -49.01
C PRO A 368 32.27 -31.48 -48.78
N LYS A 369 33.16 -31.41 -49.78
CA LYS A 369 34.23 -30.42 -49.78
C LYS A 369 33.65 -29.05 -50.12
N GLU A 370 33.84 -28.12 -49.21
CA GLU A 370 33.53 -26.70 -49.34
C GLU A 370 34.82 -25.88 -49.47
N ALA A 371 34.71 -24.64 -49.94
CA ALA A 371 35.81 -23.68 -49.88
C ALA A 371 35.95 -23.03 -48.49
N LEU A 372 34.83 -22.85 -47.78
CA LEU A 372 34.77 -22.25 -46.45
C LEU A 372 34.14 -23.25 -45.48
N TYR A 373 34.69 -23.37 -44.27
CA TYR A 373 34.14 -24.21 -43.19
C TYR A 373 33.96 -23.41 -41.88
N ALA A 374 34.19 -22.09 -41.90
CA ALA A 374 34.09 -21.24 -40.71
C ALA A 374 32.64 -20.76 -40.46
N ASN A 375 31.91 -20.51 -41.56
CA ASN A 375 30.48 -20.30 -41.65
C ASN A 375 29.63 -21.49 -41.17
N ASN A 376 30.15 -22.72 -41.29
CA ASN A 376 29.50 -23.97 -40.89
C ASN A 376 29.12 -24.10 -39.40
N THR A 377 29.48 -23.12 -38.57
CA THR A 377 29.11 -23.04 -37.16
C THR A 377 28.35 -21.75 -36.87
N VAL A 378 27.18 -21.84 -36.23
CA VAL A 378 26.52 -20.69 -35.60
C VAL A 378 26.37 -20.87 -34.11
N GLN A 379 26.60 -19.80 -33.35
CA GLN A 379 26.50 -19.80 -31.90
C GLN A 379 25.81 -18.53 -31.38
N SER A 380 24.96 -18.69 -30.37
CA SER A 380 24.29 -17.60 -29.67
C SER A 380 24.03 -17.95 -28.20
N THR A 381 23.55 -16.99 -27.42
CA THR A 381 23.16 -17.18 -26.01
C THR A 381 21.77 -16.65 -25.76
N LEU A 382 20.86 -17.54 -25.37
CA LEU A 382 19.54 -17.19 -24.86
C LEU A 382 19.68 -16.73 -23.41
N LYS A 383 19.24 -15.50 -23.11
CA LYS A 383 19.39 -14.92 -21.77
C LYS A 383 18.31 -15.42 -20.82
N GLU A 384 18.72 -15.77 -19.61
CA GLU A 384 17.80 -15.90 -18.48
C GLU A 384 17.22 -14.52 -18.13
N VAL A 385 15.89 -14.41 -18.09
CA VAL A 385 15.20 -13.22 -17.60
C VAL A 385 14.97 -13.38 -16.10
N ARG A 386 15.82 -12.72 -15.30
CA ARG A 386 15.71 -12.77 -13.84
C ARG A 386 14.60 -11.85 -13.31
N PRO A 387 13.90 -12.23 -12.23
CA PRO A 387 12.94 -11.34 -11.57
C PRO A 387 13.59 -10.03 -11.10
N MET A 388 12.80 -8.96 -11.13
CA MET A 388 13.18 -7.67 -10.55
C MET A 388 13.32 -7.80 -9.03
N ALA A 389 14.22 -7.00 -8.45
CA ALA A 389 14.29 -6.86 -6.99
C ALA A 389 12.96 -6.31 -6.46
N GLY A 390 12.31 -7.05 -5.56
CA GLY A 390 10.98 -6.71 -5.06
C GLY A 390 10.97 -5.42 -4.23
N ALA A 391 10.14 -4.46 -4.62
CA ALA A 391 9.97 -3.22 -3.86
C ALA A 391 9.33 -3.48 -2.49
N LYS A 392 9.60 -2.62 -1.51
CA LYS A 392 9.12 -2.79 -0.13
C LYS A 392 8.39 -1.55 0.35
N GLN A 393 7.07 -1.55 0.15
CA GLN A 393 6.20 -0.48 0.61
C GLN A 393 5.84 -0.66 2.08
N LYS A 394 5.72 0.44 2.82
CA LYS A 394 5.29 0.47 4.23
C LYS A 394 4.20 1.51 4.43
N TYR A 395 3.14 1.13 5.12
CA TYR A 395 2.03 2.03 5.47
C TYR A 395 1.61 1.86 6.91
N ASP A 396 1.39 2.98 7.59
CA ASP A 396 0.82 3.00 8.93
C ASP A 396 -0.65 3.43 8.85
N LEU A 397 -1.51 2.68 9.54
CA LEU A 397 -2.92 2.98 9.80
C LEU A 397 -3.04 3.44 11.26
N ASP A 398 -3.07 4.76 11.44
CA ASP A 398 -2.99 5.45 12.73
C ASP A 398 -4.23 5.20 13.61
N TYR A 399 -4.12 5.40 14.93
CA TYR A 399 -5.11 5.05 15.95
C TYR A 399 -6.53 5.55 15.66
N ASN A 400 -6.66 6.74 15.05
CA ASN A 400 -7.94 7.36 14.70
C ASN A 400 -8.38 7.13 13.24
N VAL A 401 -7.72 6.26 12.48
CA VAL A 401 -8.00 6.00 11.05
C VAL A 401 -8.74 4.66 10.88
N LEU A 402 -9.95 4.70 10.34
CA LEU A 402 -10.79 3.53 10.02
C LEU A 402 -10.37 2.85 8.70
N SER A 403 -9.96 3.64 7.71
CA SER A 403 -9.45 3.14 6.43
C SER A 403 -8.47 4.13 5.81
N LYS A 404 -7.52 3.62 5.02
CA LYS A 404 -6.50 4.40 4.33
C LYS A 404 -6.43 4.00 2.86
N GLU A 405 -6.48 4.97 1.97
CA GLU A 405 -6.23 4.77 0.54
C GLU A 405 -4.72 4.87 0.29
N ILE A 406 -4.18 3.91 -0.46
CA ILE A 406 -2.75 3.81 -0.73
C ILE A 406 -2.50 3.74 -2.24
N ARG A 407 -1.41 4.35 -2.66
CA ARG A 407 -0.96 4.39 -4.05
C ARG A 407 0.55 4.22 -4.10
N PHE A 408 1.04 3.30 -4.93
CA PHE A 408 2.46 3.09 -5.14
C PHE A 408 2.79 2.66 -6.57
N PRO A 409 3.93 3.08 -7.13
CA PRO A 409 4.41 2.55 -8.40
C PRO A 409 4.92 1.12 -8.21
N LEU A 410 4.65 0.26 -9.18
CA LEU A 410 5.13 -1.12 -9.17
C LEU A 410 6.64 -1.14 -9.44
N ALA A 411 7.39 -2.02 -8.76
CA ALA A 411 8.85 -2.12 -8.81
C ALA A 411 9.57 -0.79 -8.53
N ASP A 412 9.07 0.00 -7.56
CA ASP A 412 9.52 1.37 -7.25
C ASP A 412 9.55 2.31 -8.48
N GLY A 413 8.69 2.03 -9.47
CA GLY A 413 8.57 2.82 -10.70
C GLY A 413 9.61 2.48 -11.78
N ALA A 414 10.39 1.42 -11.60
CA ALA A 414 11.31 0.91 -12.61
C ALA A 414 10.60 0.53 -13.92
N ALA A 415 11.34 0.49 -15.02
CA ALA A 415 10.80 0.13 -16.32
C ALA A 415 10.63 -1.39 -16.41
N ILE A 416 9.38 -1.87 -16.48
CA ILE A 416 9.08 -3.27 -16.72
C ILE A 416 9.05 -3.47 -18.24
N GLN A 417 10.00 -4.23 -18.79
CA GLN A 417 10.24 -4.31 -20.23
C GLN A 417 10.14 -5.73 -20.79
N ALA A 418 9.65 -5.81 -22.03
CA ALA A 418 9.75 -6.98 -22.90
C ALA A 418 10.39 -6.56 -24.23
N VAL A 419 11.38 -7.33 -24.73
CA VAL A 419 12.20 -6.95 -25.90
C VAL A 419 12.12 -8.04 -26.97
N LEU A 420 11.44 -7.75 -28.07
CA LEU A 420 11.28 -8.63 -29.23
C LEU A 420 12.45 -8.47 -30.20
N MET A 421 13.05 -9.59 -30.62
CA MET A 421 14.05 -9.64 -31.69
C MET A 421 13.41 -10.13 -32.99
N LEU A 422 13.68 -9.42 -34.09
CA LEU A 422 13.26 -9.81 -35.44
C LEU A 422 14.21 -10.89 -35.97
N PRO A 423 13.72 -12.07 -36.41
CA PRO A 423 14.63 -13.13 -36.85
C PRO A 423 15.15 -12.93 -38.27
N GLY A 424 16.48 -13.00 -38.44
CA GLY A 424 17.14 -12.96 -39.75
C GLY A 424 16.78 -11.73 -40.59
N SER A 425 16.59 -11.95 -41.90
CA SER A 425 16.16 -10.94 -42.88
C SER A 425 14.64 -10.72 -42.95
N SER A 426 13.89 -11.11 -41.90
CA SER A 426 12.43 -10.96 -41.85
C SER A 426 11.99 -9.50 -41.72
N ARG A 427 10.71 -9.23 -41.96
CA ARG A 427 10.02 -7.95 -41.68
C ARG A 427 8.83 -8.17 -40.75
N TRP A 428 8.53 -7.24 -39.86
CA TRP A 428 7.32 -7.34 -39.02
C TRP A 428 6.04 -7.35 -39.88
N SER A 429 5.05 -8.18 -39.51
CA SER A 429 3.77 -8.32 -40.22
C SER A 429 2.57 -7.70 -39.48
N GLY A 430 2.82 -7.07 -38.34
CA GLY A 430 1.83 -6.33 -37.55
C GLY A 430 2.45 -5.69 -36.32
N ASN A 431 1.60 -5.34 -35.36
CA ASN A 431 2.01 -4.87 -34.03
C ASN A 431 2.33 -6.05 -33.09
N ALA A 432 3.12 -5.78 -32.05
CA ALA A 432 3.23 -6.66 -30.90
C ALA A 432 1.92 -6.68 -30.11
N THR A 433 1.50 -7.86 -29.67
CA THR A 433 0.30 -8.08 -28.85
C THR A 433 0.65 -8.85 -27.57
N GLY A 434 -0.12 -8.66 -26.51
CA GLY A 434 0.13 -9.29 -25.21
C GLY A 434 -0.31 -8.44 -24.02
N ALA A 435 0.15 -8.79 -22.82
CA ALA A 435 -0.15 -8.04 -21.60
C ALA A 435 0.89 -8.29 -20.51
N LEU A 436 1.05 -7.28 -19.64
CA LEU A 436 1.63 -7.46 -18.30
C LEU A 436 0.47 -7.68 -17.33
N ASN A 437 0.44 -8.83 -16.66
CA ASN A 437 -0.55 -9.13 -15.64
C ASN A 437 -0.02 -8.71 -14.27
N VAL A 438 -0.88 -8.12 -13.45
CA VAL A 438 -0.54 -7.68 -12.08
C VAL A 438 -1.60 -8.26 -11.13
N GLY A 439 -1.17 -9.11 -10.20
CA GLY A 439 -2.03 -9.88 -9.31
C GLY A 439 -1.87 -9.50 -7.85
N ASN A 440 -3.00 -9.29 -7.18
CA ASN A 440 -3.07 -9.06 -5.74
C ASN A 440 -2.89 -10.37 -4.97
N GLY A 441 -1.72 -10.58 -4.37
CA GLY A 441 -1.42 -11.74 -3.53
C GLY A 441 -2.03 -11.68 -2.12
N ALA A 442 -2.66 -10.56 -1.74
CA ALA A 442 -3.26 -10.37 -0.42
C ALA A 442 -4.63 -9.63 -0.47
N PRO A 443 -5.67 -10.21 -1.11
CA PRO A 443 -6.99 -9.59 -1.25
C PRO A 443 -7.75 -9.38 0.08
N GLY A 444 -7.27 -9.99 1.17
CA GLY A 444 -7.72 -9.75 2.55
C GLY A 444 -6.99 -8.60 3.28
N LEU A 445 -6.13 -7.85 2.59
CA LEU A 445 -5.38 -6.70 3.10
C LEU A 445 -5.45 -5.52 2.12
N LEU A 446 -5.16 -5.79 0.84
CA LEU A 446 -5.21 -4.81 -0.25
C LEU A 446 -6.62 -4.85 -0.87
N ARG A 447 -7.57 -4.09 -0.32
CA ARG A 447 -8.95 -3.99 -0.82
C ARG A 447 -9.04 -3.03 -2.01
N SER A 448 -10.12 -3.10 -2.78
CA SER A 448 -10.38 -2.22 -3.93
C SER A 448 -9.22 -2.12 -4.94
N PHE A 449 -8.46 -3.21 -5.07
CA PHE A 449 -7.19 -3.25 -5.81
C PHE A 449 -7.37 -2.92 -7.29
N THR A 450 -6.72 -1.85 -7.72
CA THR A 450 -6.80 -1.30 -9.09
C THR A 450 -5.40 -1.06 -9.63
N VAL A 451 -5.19 -1.30 -10.93
CA VAL A 451 -3.89 -1.17 -11.59
C VAL A 451 -4.00 -0.17 -12.74
N LEU A 452 -3.37 0.99 -12.56
CA LEU A 452 -3.30 2.07 -13.53
C LEU A 452 -2.08 1.93 -14.44
N ASN A 453 -2.08 2.64 -15.56
CA ASN A 453 -0.97 2.72 -16.52
C ASN A 453 -0.52 1.37 -17.10
N ASN A 454 -1.42 0.39 -17.15
CA ASN A 454 -1.13 -0.97 -17.62
C ASN A 454 -2.12 -1.45 -18.72
N PRO A 455 -2.19 -0.76 -19.88
CA PRO A 455 -3.05 -1.19 -20.98
C PRO A 455 -2.47 -2.46 -21.65
N PRO A 456 -3.33 -3.29 -22.27
CA PRO A 456 -2.91 -4.33 -23.20
C PRO A 456 -1.92 -3.82 -24.24
N VAL A 457 -1.06 -4.69 -24.74
CA VAL A 457 -0.04 -4.36 -25.73
C VAL A 457 -0.66 -4.43 -27.13
N ASN A 458 -0.51 -3.34 -27.88
CA ASN A 458 -0.80 -3.23 -29.30
C ASN A 458 0.10 -2.13 -29.87
N ASP A 459 1.37 -2.45 -30.12
CA ASP A 459 2.44 -1.47 -30.37
C ASP A 459 3.34 -1.91 -31.53
N ALA A 460 3.80 -0.96 -32.35
CA ALA A 460 4.73 -1.22 -33.45
C ALA A 460 6.20 -1.27 -32.99
N ALA A 461 6.51 -0.96 -31.73
CA ALA A 461 7.85 -1.05 -31.16
C ALA A 461 8.33 -2.50 -30.95
N SER A 462 9.66 -2.70 -30.97
CA SER A 462 10.29 -3.95 -30.53
C SER A 462 10.54 -4.01 -29.02
N THR A 463 10.59 -2.87 -28.34
CA THR A 463 10.76 -2.79 -26.88
C THR A 463 9.49 -2.24 -26.26
N ILE A 464 8.74 -3.10 -25.57
CA ILE A 464 7.50 -2.72 -24.89
C ILE A 464 7.82 -2.39 -23.44
N THR A 465 7.49 -1.17 -23.00
CA THR A 465 7.71 -0.72 -21.61
C THR A 465 6.38 -0.51 -20.90
N ARG A 466 6.31 -0.87 -19.61
CA ARG A 466 5.20 -0.58 -18.70
C ARG A 466 5.75 0.00 -17.38
N ARG A 467 4.97 0.88 -16.77
CA ARG A 467 5.20 1.43 -15.41
C ARG A 467 3.86 1.50 -14.67
N PRO A 468 3.30 0.35 -14.25
CA PRO A 468 2.01 0.31 -13.58
C PRO A 468 2.05 1.05 -12.24
N VAL A 469 0.90 1.58 -11.83
CA VAL A 469 0.69 2.14 -10.48
C VAL A 469 -0.46 1.39 -9.84
N VAL A 470 -0.24 0.89 -8.63
CA VAL A 470 -1.26 0.18 -7.84
C VAL A 470 -1.97 1.19 -6.96
N GLU A 471 -3.29 1.12 -6.94
CA GLU A 471 -4.16 1.78 -5.97
C GLU A 471 -4.94 0.72 -5.18
N ALA A 472 -5.01 0.88 -3.87
CA ALA A 472 -5.72 -0.05 -2.98
C ALA A 472 -6.20 0.66 -1.71
N LYS A 473 -7.08 0.00 -0.95
CA LYS A 473 -7.62 0.49 0.33
C LYS A 473 -7.28 -0.49 1.45
N LEU A 474 -6.80 0.05 2.57
CA LEU A 474 -6.49 -0.66 3.80
C LEU A 474 -7.63 -0.42 4.80
N LEU A 475 -8.11 -1.46 5.47
CA LEU A 475 -9.22 -1.36 6.43
C LEU A 475 -8.76 -1.76 7.84
N ARG A 476 -9.14 -0.98 8.86
CA ARG A 476 -8.93 -1.30 10.28
C ARG A 476 -9.46 -2.68 10.67
N THR A 477 -10.62 -3.05 10.10
CA THR A 477 -11.29 -4.33 10.32
C THR A 477 -10.45 -5.53 9.90
N ASP A 478 -9.57 -5.38 8.90
CA ASP A 478 -8.69 -6.45 8.44
C ASP A 478 -7.60 -6.79 9.47
N PHE A 479 -7.41 -5.96 10.50
CA PHE A 479 -6.50 -6.20 11.64
C PHE A 479 -7.21 -6.72 12.89
N GLY A 480 -8.52 -6.98 12.80
CA GLY A 480 -9.35 -7.49 13.90
C GLY A 480 -9.95 -6.42 14.82
N ASP A 481 -9.82 -5.14 14.47
CA ASP A 481 -10.41 -4.02 15.20
C ASP A 481 -11.60 -3.46 14.39
N ASN A 482 -12.82 -3.56 14.92
CA ASN A 482 -14.04 -3.03 14.30
C ASN A 482 -14.88 -2.26 15.33
N PRO A 483 -14.43 -1.07 15.74
CA PRO A 483 -15.11 -0.29 16.78
C PRO A 483 -16.49 0.22 16.34
N LEU A 484 -16.72 0.45 15.03
CA LEU A 484 -18.05 0.75 14.47
C LEU A 484 -19.02 -0.41 14.69
N GLY A 485 -18.57 -1.65 14.44
CA GLY A 485 -19.31 -2.87 14.70
C GLY A 485 -19.32 -3.33 16.17
N ARG A 486 -18.84 -2.50 17.12
CA ARG A 486 -18.71 -2.82 18.55
C ARG A 486 -17.86 -4.07 18.84
N ALA A 487 -16.83 -4.31 18.03
CA ALA A 487 -15.86 -5.38 18.23
C ALA A 487 -14.45 -4.78 18.32
N TRP A 488 -14.06 -4.37 19.54
CA TRP A 488 -12.81 -3.68 19.81
C TRP A 488 -11.65 -4.65 20.06
N LEU A 489 -10.50 -4.40 19.43
CA LEU A 489 -9.26 -5.11 19.74
C LEU A 489 -8.52 -4.41 20.88
N ASN A 490 -8.18 -5.13 21.94
CA ASN A 490 -7.42 -4.59 23.08
C ASN A 490 -6.03 -5.23 23.15
N PRO A 491 -5.00 -4.63 22.53
CA PRO A 491 -3.63 -5.12 22.63
C PRO A 491 -3.07 -4.88 24.03
N GLY A 492 -2.29 -5.83 24.56
CA GLY A 492 -1.63 -5.68 25.88
C GLY A 492 -0.59 -4.54 25.94
N ASN A 493 -0.16 -4.03 24.79
CA ASN A 493 0.61 -2.79 24.66
C ASN A 493 0.11 -2.01 23.43
N ALA A 494 -0.48 -0.83 23.65
CA ALA A 494 -1.01 0.02 22.60
C ALA A 494 0.07 0.57 21.65
N TYR A 495 1.31 0.76 22.13
CA TYR A 495 2.43 1.25 21.34
C TYR A 495 2.96 0.22 20.32
N THR A 496 2.54 -1.05 20.42
CA THR A 496 2.96 -2.11 19.48
C THR A 496 1.87 -2.33 18.42
N PRO A 497 2.11 -1.97 17.14
CA PRO A 497 1.10 -2.13 16.11
C PRO A 497 0.85 -3.59 15.74
N ARG A 498 -0.34 -3.87 15.22
CA ARG A 498 -0.62 -5.13 14.50
C ARG A 498 -0.05 -5.04 13.10
N THR A 499 0.92 -5.89 12.78
CA THR A 499 1.53 -5.97 11.45
C THR A 499 0.88 -7.03 10.58
N LYS A 500 0.59 -6.70 9.33
CA LYS A 500 0.32 -7.66 8.25
C LYS A 500 1.15 -7.30 7.03
N SER A 501 1.55 -8.30 6.25
CA SER A 501 2.21 -8.11 4.97
C SER A 501 1.45 -8.83 3.87
N GLY A 502 1.47 -8.25 2.67
CA GLY A 502 0.92 -8.81 1.45
C GLY A 502 1.87 -8.61 0.28
N THR A 503 1.60 -9.30 -0.83
CA THR A 503 2.42 -9.21 -2.04
C THR A 503 1.61 -8.78 -3.24
N VAL A 504 2.28 -8.12 -4.20
CA VAL A 504 1.75 -7.84 -5.54
C VAL A 504 2.70 -8.48 -6.54
N ASN A 505 2.21 -9.50 -7.25
CA ASN A 505 2.99 -10.24 -8.23
C ASN A 505 2.74 -9.66 -9.62
N PHE A 506 3.76 -9.65 -10.48
CA PHE A 506 3.59 -9.25 -11.87
C PHE A 506 4.43 -10.08 -12.83
N SER A 507 3.82 -10.45 -13.95
CA SER A 507 4.44 -11.23 -15.02
C SER A 507 3.58 -11.15 -16.29
N GLY A 508 4.16 -11.49 -17.43
CA GLY A 508 3.43 -11.48 -18.70
C GLY A 508 4.38 -11.61 -19.88
N ALA A 509 3.83 -11.56 -21.08
CA ALA A 509 4.61 -11.67 -22.30
C ALA A 509 3.96 -10.88 -23.45
N VAL A 510 4.77 -10.64 -24.47
CA VAL A 510 4.34 -10.11 -25.77
C VAL A 510 4.78 -11.03 -26.88
N SER A 511 3.99 -11.09 -27.95
CA SER A 511 4.34 -11.78 -29.19
C SER A 511 4.10 -10.87 -30.39
N ARG A 512 4.80 -11.12 -31.49
CA ARG A 512 4.66 -10.34 -32.72
C ARG A 512 4.88 -11.20 -33.95
N GLY A 513 3.97 -11.07 -34.90
CA GLY A 513 4.07 -11.70 -36.21
C GLY A 513 5.15 -11.02 -37.08
N TYR A 514 5.87 -11.83 -37.83
CA TYR A 514 6.75 -11.40 -38.92
C TYR A 514 6.39 -12.12 -40.22
N ILE A 515 6.62 -11.45 -41.34
CA ILE A 515 6.69 -12.08 -42.66
C ILE A 515 8.15 -12.20 -43.02
N ARG A 516 8.50 -13.36 -43.55
CA ARG A 516 9.83 -13.74 -43.93
C ARG A 516 9.88 -13.94 -45.43
N THR A 517 10.95 -13.48 -46.08
CA THR A 517 11.13 -13.58 -47.52
C THR A 517 12.41 -14.37 -47.81
N TYR A 518 12.30 -15.46 -48.58
CA TYR A 518 13.44 -16.32 -48.93
C TYR A 518 13.31 -16.83 -50.38
N GLU A 519 14.43 -17.19 -51.01
CA GLU A 519 14.42 -17.72 -52.37
C GLU A 519 14.65 -19.24 -52.40
N THR A 520 13.77 -19.95 -53.11
CA THR A 520 14.00 -21.35 -53.47
C THR A 520 14.41 -21.43 -54.94
N CYS A 521 15.62 -21.90 -55.23
CA CYS A 521 16.11 -22.08 -56.59
C CYS A 521 16.03 -23.54 -57.01
N ARG A 522 15.53 -23.80 -58.23
CA ARG A 522 15.54 -25.14 -58.83
C ARG A 522 16.19 -25.11 -60.20
N THR A 523 16.87 -26.18 -60.56
CA THR A 523 17.36 -26.39 -61.93
C THR A 523 16.19 -26.82 -62.81
N ALA A 524 15.92 -26.07 -63.88
CA ALA A 524 14.92 -26.39 -64.89
C ALA A 524 15.58 -26.38 -66.27
N THR A 525 15.25 -27.36 -67.11
CA THR A 525 15.74 -27.40 -68.49
C THR A 525 14.92 -26.44 -69.33
N ASN A 526 15.57 -25.47 -69.98
CA ASN A 526 14.88 -24.57 -70.90
C ASN A 526 14.57 -25.27 -72.24
N THR A 527 13.84 -24.59 -73.12
CA THR A 527 13.38 -25.13 -74.42
C THR A 527 14.50 -25.51 -75.40
N GLN A 528 15.76 -25.20 -75.07
CA GLN A 528 16.95 -25.53 -75.85
C GLN A 528 17.76 -26.69 -75.23
N GLY A 529 17.25 -27.35 -74.18
CA GLY A 529 17.92 -28.48 -73.54
C GLY A 529 19.03 -28.09 -72.55
N LYS A 530 19.17 -26.80 -72.22
CA LYS A 530 20.18 -26.31 -71.28
C LYS A 530 19.60 -26.16 -69.87
N SER A 531 20.35 -26.61 -68.87
CA SER A 531 20.04 -26.40 -67.46
C SER A 531 20.07 -24.90 -67.11
N GLU A 532 19.01 -24.40 -66.52
CA GLU A 532 18.84 -23.00 -66.11
C GLU A 532 18.37 -22.95 -64.65
N ARG A 533 18.96 -22.04 -63.86
CA ARG A 533 18.65 -21.87 -62.44
C ARG A 533 17.46 -20.93 -62.28
N VAL A 534 16.28 -21.50 -62.01
CA VAL A 534 15.04 -20.75 -61.80
C VAL A 534 14.84 -20.55 -60.30
N CYS A 535 15.11 -19.34 -59.82
CA CYS A 535 14.83 -18.93 -58.45
C CYS A 535 13.40 -18.38 -58.31
N THR A 536 12.77 -18.67 -57.18
CA THR A 536 11.42 -18.19 -56.86
C THR A 536 11.40 -17.71 -55.42
N THR A 537 11.10 -16.43 -55.24
CA THR A 537 10.88 -15.82 -53.92
C THR A 537 9.60 -16.38 -53.30
N ARG A 538 9.68 -16.78 -52.02
CA ARG A 538 8.58 -17.24 -51.19
C ARG A 538 8.45 -16.33 -49.97
N GLU A 539 7.22 -16.11 -49.54
CA GLU A 539 6.93 -15.51 -48.23
C GLU A 539 6.36 -16.55 -47.26
N GLU A 540 6.74 -16.44 -45.99
CA GLU A 540 6.26 -17.30 -44.90
C GLU A 540 5.96 -16.46 -43.66
N ASN A 541 4.88 -16.79 -42.96
CA ASN A 541 4.48 -16.11 -41.73
C ASN A 541 5.07 -16.82 -40.52
N GLY A 542 5.69 -16.07 -39.61
CA GLY A 542 6.17 -16.56 -38.32
C GLY A 542 5.77 -15.65 -37.17
N THR A 543 6.02 -16.09 -35.94
CA THR A 543 5.78 -15.31 -34.71
C THR A 543 6.98 -15.49 -33.78
N THR A 544 7.39 -14.41 -33.13
CA THR A 544 8.40 -14.41 -32.05
C THR A 544 7.81 -13.78 -30.79
N GLY A 545 8.42 -14.03 -29.63
CA GLY A 545 7.90 -13.61 -28.33
C GLY A 545 9.00 -13.20 -27.34
N ALA A 546 8.61 -12.45 -26.32
CA ALA A 546 9.46 -12.04 -25.21
C ALA A 546 8.64 -11.86 -23.92
N PRO A 547 9.11 -12.34 -22.76
CA PRO A 547 8.48 -12.06 -21.48
C PRO A 547 8.73 -10.61 -21.04
N PHE A 548 7.80 -10.06 -20.26
CA PHE A 548 8.11 -8.93 -19.39
C PHE A 548 8.96 -9.41 -18.22
N THR A 549 9.93 -8.61 -17.78
CA THR A 549 10.67 -8.90 -16.53
C THR A 549 9.70 -9.02 -15.35
N PRO A 550 9.56 -10.20 -14.72
CA PRO A 550 8.58 -10.40 -13.67
C PRO A 550 9.08 -9.86 -12.33
N GLY A 551 8.21 -9.81 -11.33
CA GLY A 551 8.63 -9.46 -9.98
C GLY A 551 7.51 -9.59 -8.95
N GLN A 552 7.87 -9.28 -7.71
CA GLN A 552 6.98 -9.33 -6.56
C GLN A 552 7.30 -8.18 -5.62
N ASP A 553 6.37 -7.24 -5.48
CA ASP A 553 6.46 -6.19 -4.47
C ASP A 553 5.84 -6.67 -3.16
N THR A 554 6.39 -6.24 -2.04
CA THR A 554 5.85 -6.51 -0.70
C THR A 554 5.30 -5.24 -0.10
N VAL A 555 4.05 -5.28 0.37
CA VAL A 555 3.40 -4.20 1.12
C VAL A 555 3.28 -4.65 2.57
N SER A 556 3.96 -3.95 3.48
CA SER A 556 3.85 -4.15 4.93
C SER A 556 2.98 -3.05 5.53
N VAL A 557 2.03 -3.42 6.36
CA VAL A 557 1.07 -2.49 6.97
C VAL A 557 1.05 -2.67 8.48
N HIS A 558 1.17 -1.56 9.20
CA HIS A 558 1.03 -1.49 10.65
C HIS A 558 -0.30 -0.84 11.02
N ALA A 559 -1.13 -1.50 11.83
CA ALA A 559 -2.32 -0.90 12.42
C ALA A 559 -2.10 -0.60 13.90
N PHE A 560 -2.18 0.68 14.26
CA PHE A 560 -2.10 1.15 15.64
C PHE A 560 -3.49 1.11 16.27
N VAL A 561 -3.61 0.55 17.48
CA VAL A 561 -4.91 0.25 18.09
C VAL A 561 -4.93 0.62 19.55
N TYR A 562 -5.90 1.46 19.91
CA TYR A 562 -6.23 1.82 21.29
C TYR A 562 -7.74 2.09 21.34
N ASN A 563 -8.44 1.46 22.27
CA ASN A 563 -9.91 1.53 22.37
C ASN A 563 -10.40 2.09 23.71
N GLY A 564 -9.54 2.90 24.34
CA GLY A 564 -9.76 3.53 25.63
C GLY A 564 -9.37 2.61 26.79
N ARG A 565 -9.41 3.17 28.00
CA ARG A 565 -9.21 2.44 29.26
C ARG A 565 -10.56 2.10 29.90
N THR A 566 -10.61 0.95 30.57
CA THR A 566 -11.79 0.54 31.36
C THR A 566 -12.17 1.58 32.40
N GLU A 567 -11.18 2.12 33.12
CA GLU A 567 -11.38 3.01 34.26
C GLU A 567 -10.72 4.38 34.03
N VAL A 568 -11.53 5.44 34.06
CA VAL A 568 -11.07 6.83 34.14
C VAL A 568 -10.96 7.22 35.62
N PRO A 569 -9.89 7.91 36.05
CA PRO A 569 -9.77 8.38 37.43
C PRO A 569 -11.01 9.15 37.89
N ALA A 570 -11.69 8.63 38.91
CA ALA A 570 -12.89 9.26 39.44
C ALA A 570 -12.53 10.53 40.22
N LYS A 571 -13.37 11.56 40.09
CA LYS A 571 -13.25 12.76 40.90
C LYS A 571 -13.77 12.48 42.31
N GLU A 572 -12.97 12.83 43.31
CA GLU A 572 -13.37 12.73 44.71
C GLU A 572 -14.34 13.85 45.10
N TYR A 573 -15.29 13.52 45.98
CA TYR A 573 -16.34 14.40 46.48
C TYR A 573 -16.51 14.17 47.99
N GLU A 574 -16.99 15.17 48.70
CA GLU A 574 -17.18 15.10 50.15
C GLU A 574 -18.53 14.46 50.52
N ASP A 575 -18.48 13.57 51.52
CA ASP A 575 -19.63 12.94 52.16
C ASP A 575 -19.65 13.32 53.65
N LYS A 576 -20.29 14.43 53.99
CA LYS A 576 -20.33 14.97 55.38
C LYS A 576 -21.59 15.77 55.68
N ILE A 577 -21.86 15.98 56.97
CA ILE A 577 -22.82 16.97 57.47
C ILE A 577 -22.06 17.99 58.31
N GLU A 578 -22.07 19.26 57.87
CA GLU A 578 -21.54 20.39 58.62
C GLU A 578 -22.55 20.84 59.69
N ASP A 579 -22.04 21.29 60.84
CA ASP A 579 -22.82 21.73 62.00
C ASP A 579 -23.81 20.66 62.51
N ASN A 580 -23.42 19.38 62.50
CA ASN A 580 -24.29 18.25 62.83
C ASN A 580 -24.53 18.04 64.35
N ASP A 581 -24.74 19.13 65.09
CA ASP A 581 -24.88 19.14 66.54
C ASP A 581 -26.32 19.40 67.01
N LYS A 582 -26.61 19.07 68.27
CA LYS A 582 -27.95 19.18 68.89
C LYS A 582 -28.46 20.63 69.08
N ASP A 583 -27.60 21.63 68.93
CA ASP A 583 -27.90 23.04 69.15
C ASP A 583 -27.92 23.84 67.82
N ALA A 584 -27.55 23.21 66.70
CA ALA A 584 -27.40 23.83 65.40
C ALA A 584 -28.73 23.87 64.61
N LEU A 585 -29.25 25.09 64.39
CA LEU A 585 -30.46 25.33 63.60
C LEU A 585 -30.22 25.30 62.07
N LEU A 586 -28.99 25.51 61.63
CA LEU A 586 -28.56 25.39 60.24
C LEU A 586 -27.65 24.17 60.11
N LYS A 587 -27.90 23.32 59.12
CA LYS A 587 -27.05 22.16 58.78
C LYS A 587 -26.81 22.10 57.29
N LYS A 588 -25.57 21.86 56.87
CA LYS A 588 -25.24 21.63 55.45
C LYS A 588 -24.87 20.17 55.24
N LEU A 589 -25.54 19.52 54.29
CA LEU A 589 -25.30 18.16 53.88
C LEU A 589 -24.54 18.20 52.55
N LEU A 590 -23.50 17.40 52.42
CA LEU A 590 -22.71 17.25 51.19
C LEU A 590 -22.57 15.77 50.91
N TRP A 591 -23.00 15.31 49.73
CA TRP A 591 -22.84 13.92 49.31
C TRP A 591 -22.50 13.81 47.82
N THR A 592 -21.76 12.79 47.40
CA THR A 592 -21.74 12.42 45.97
C THR A 592 -23.13 11.98 45.52
N SER A 593 -23.59 12.48 44.38
CA SER A 593 -24.86 12.11 43.75
C SER A 593 -24.98 10.62 43.43
N GLU A 594 -26.18 10.21 43.05
CA GLU A 594 -26.38 8.96 42.31
C GLU A 594 -25.47 8.88 41.08
N ALA A 595 -25.11 7.65 40.72
CA ALA A 595 -24.27 7.32 39.58
C ALA A 595 -25.15 7.02 38.35
N TYR A 596 -24.95 7.76 37.26
CA TYR A 596 -25.67 7.56 36.01
C TYR A 596 -24.75 7.04 34.90
N PRO A 597 -25.06 5.91 34.23
CA PRO A 597 -24.25 5.40 33.13
C PRO A 597 -24.44 6.25 31.87
N ILE A 598 -23.32 6.61 31.24
CA ILE A 598 -23.25 7.51 30.08
C ILE A 598 -22.52 6.79 28.95
N ARG A 599 -23.20 6.63 27.82
CA ARG A 599 -22.59 6.08 26.60
C ARG A 599 -21.68 7.12 25.96
N THR A 600 -20.55 6.65 25.45
CA THR A 600 -19.52 7.49 24.84
C THR A 600 -19.41 7.25 23.33
N VAL A 601 -18.90 8.24 22.61
CA VAL A 601 -18.40 8.12 21.23
C VAL A 601 -17.00 8.71 21.13
N ARG A 602 -16.28 8.37 20.07
CA ARG A 602 -15.02 8.98 19.67
C ARG A 602 -15.05 9.28 18.17
N TRP A 603 -14.28 10.26 17.73
CA TRP A 603 -14.15 10.57 16.30
C TRP A 603 -13.03 9.77 15.65
N MET A 604 -13.35 9.10 14.55
CA MET A 604 -12.38 8.45 13.67
C MET A 604 -12.61 8.91 12.23
N ALA A 605 -11.61 8.77 11.37
CA ALA A 605 -11.64 9.30 9.99
C ALA A 605 -11.26 8.24 8.95
N HIS A 606 -11.46 8.58 7.69
CA HIS A 606 -10.78 7.96 6.55
C HIS A 606 -9.58 8.81 6.13
N GLU A 607 -8.53 8.17 5.63
CA GLU A 607 -7.28 8.82 5.20
C GLU A 607 -7.10 8.63 3.69
N ASP A 608 -6.89 9.71 2.95
CA ASP A 608 -6.67 9.66 1.51
C ASP A 608 -5.21 9.30 1.15
N GLN A 609 -4.94 9.11 -0.14
CA GLN A 609 -3.61 8.81 -0.67
C GLN A 609 -2.54 9.88 -0.36
N ASN A 610 -2.93 11.08 0.10
CA ASN A 610 -2.05 12.20 0.46
C ASN A 610 -1.88 12.35 1.98
N GLY A 611 -2.48 11.47 2.79
CA GLY A 611 -2.47 11.55 4.26
C GLY A 611 -3.49 12.53 4.84
N ARG A 612 -4.46 13.03 4.05
CA ARG A 612 -5.51 13.92 4.54
C ARG A 612 -6.62 13.10 5.20
N LEU A 613 -6.98 13.47 6.42
CA LEU A 613 -8.14 12.93 7.11
C LEU A 613 -9.44 13.58 6.60
N PHE A 614 -10.43 12.74 6.26
CA PHE A 614 -11.76 13.11 5.79
C PHE A 614 -12.81 12.15 6.35
N ASP A 615 -14.10 12.45 6.10
CA ASP A 615 -15.25 11.63 6.52
C ASP A 615 -15.20 11.20 8.00
N TRP A 616 -15.13 12.20 8.87
CA TRP A 616 -15.09 11.99 10.32
C TRP A 616 -16.41 11.37 10.79
N THR A 617 -16.32 10.17 11.35
CA THR A 617 -17.44 9.32 11.78
C THR A 617 -17.48 9.23 13.30
N ASP A 618 -18.68 9.30 13.90
CA ASP A 618 -18.85 9.00 15.32
C ASP A 618 -18.81 7.49 15.55
N VAL A 619 -17.86 7.04 16.35
CA VAL A 619 -17.63 5.62 16.61
C VAL A 619 -17.95 5.33 18.08
N PRO A 620 -18.76 4.31 18.42
CA PRO A 620 -19.03 3.97 19.81
C PRO A 620 -17.73 3.75 20.60
N GLY A 621 -17.63 4.40 21.77
CA GLY A 621 -16.60 4.07 22.75
C GLY A 621 -16.87 2.68 23.33
N GLN A 622 -15.81 2.00 23.75
CA GLN A 622 -15.93 0.64 24.31
C GLN A 622 -16.58 0.63 25.69
N TYR A 623 -16.36 1.68 26.48
CA TYR A 623 -16.74 1.76 27.88
C TYR A 623 -17.74 2.89 28.12
N GLU A 624 -18.78 2.59 28.89
CA GLU A 624 -19.64 3.63 29.47
C GLU A 624 -18.90 4.32 30.63
N ARG A 625 -19.24 5.59 30.88
CA ARG A 625 -18.68 6.39 31.98
C ARG A 625 -19.77 6.66 33.01
N SER A 626 -19.40 6.73 34.28
CA SER A 626 -20.34 7.03 35.37
C SER A 626 -20.34 8.52 35.66
N PHE A 627 -21.48 9.19 35.48
CA PHE A 627 -21.65 10.58 35.89
C PHE A 627 -21.98 10.64 37.38
N THR A 628 -21.11 11.32 38.14
CA THR A 628 -21.30 11.66 39.55
C THR A 628 -20.83 13.08 39.83
N GLN A 629 -21.53 13.79 40.71
CA GLN A 629 -21.19 15.16 41.11
C GLN A 629 -21.47 15.40 42.60
N GLN A 630 -20.85 16.43 43.18
CA GLN A 630 -21.16 16.91 44.54
C GLN A 630 -22.60 17.43 44.61
N ALA A 631 -23.51 16.64 45.16
CA ALA A 631 -24.81 17.07 45.62
C ALA A 631 -24.71 17.72 47.01
N SER A 632 -25.70 18.55 47.34
CA SER A 632 -25.73 19.31 48.60
C SER A 632 -27.14 19.53 49.12
N GLY A 633 -27.28 19.71 50.42
CA GLY A 633 -28.53 20.06 51.11
C GLY A 633 -28.27 21.12 52.17
N LYS A 634 -29.23 22.01 52.39
CA LYS A 634 -29.16 23.08 53.38
C LYS A 634 -30.49 23.11 54.13
N LEU A 635 -30.47 22.61 55.36
CA LEU A 635 -31.59 22.62 56.28
C LEU A 635 -31.45 23.82 57.23
N VAL A 636 -32.51 24.60 57.39
CA VAL A 636 -32.57 25.74 58.32
C VAL A 636 -33.88 25.71 59.09
N TRP A 637 -33.82 25.46 60.40
CA TRP A 637 -34.95 25.57 61.33
C TRP A 637 -35.14 27.00 61.84
N LYS A 638 -36.39 27.38 62.11
CA LYS A 638 -36.77 28.67 62.72
C LYS A 638 -37.90 28.50 63.73
N LYS A 639 -37.99 29.48 64.62
CA LYS A 639 -39.07 29.69 65.58
C LYS A 639 -39.89 30.90 65.11
N GLU A 640 -41.01 30.67 64.45
CA GLU A 640 -41.88 31.73 63.94
C GLU A 640 -42.72 32.33 65.08
N GLN A 641 -43.16 31.48 66.02
CA GLN A 641 -43.74 31.88 67.30
C GLN A 641 -43.29 30.89 68.37
N THR A 642 -42.53 31.36 69.36
CA THR A 642 -42.14 30.56 70.52
C THR A 642 -43.32 30.31 71.45
N MET A 643 -43.20 29.32 72.34
CA MET A 643 -44.16 29.11 73.43
C MET A 643 -44.30 30.37 74.30
N GLU A 644 -43.18 31.00 74.66
CA GLU A 644 -43.15 32.27 75.39
C GLU A 644 -43.98 33.36 74.69
N ALA A 645 -43.72 33.60 73.40
CA ALA A 645 -44.46 34.57 72.61
C ALA A 645 -45.95 34.20 72.51
N ALA A 646 -46.27 32.92 72.34
CA ALA A 646 -47.64 32.44 72.27
C ALA A 646 -48.43 32.69 73.58
N TYR A 647 -47.83 32.44 74.75
CA TYR A 647 -48.48 32.60 76.05
C TYR A 647 -48.39 34.02 76.65
N SER A 648 -47.60 34.91 76.04
CA SER A 648 -47.30 36.26 76.55
C SER A 648 -48.54 37.08 76.93
N GLN A 649 -49.61 37.03 76.13
CA GLN A 649 -50.86 37.76 76.37
C GLN A 649 -51.49 37.39 77.72
N GLY A 650 -51.79 36.10 77.92
CA GLY A 650 -52.35 35.60 79.17
C GLY A 650 -51.40 35.78 80.36
N ARG A 651 -50.08 35.72 80.14
CA ARG A 651 -49.11 35.93 81.22
C ARG A 651 -49.06 37.39 81.69
N GLU A 652 -49.13 38.34 80.76
CA GLU A 652 -49.25 39.78 81.05
C GLU A 652 -50.58 40.13 81.71
N ALA A 653 -51.68 39.51 81.28
CA ALA A 653 -52.99 39.62 81.94
C ALA A 653 -52.90 39.20 83.42
N ALA A 654 -52.27 38.05 83.72
CA ALA A 654 -52.05 37.60 85.09
C ALA A 654 -51.16 38.56 85.90
N ARG A 655 -50.08 39.09 85.30
CA ARG A 655 -49.21 40.10 85.96
C ARG A 655 -49.97 41.38 86.33
N ARG A 656 -50.97 41.76 85.53
CA ARG A 656 -51.85 42.92 85.77
C ARG A 656 -53.06 42.59 86.65
N MET A 657 -53.21 41.33 87.09
CA MET A 657 -54.32 40.83 87.91
C MET A 657 -55.70 41.09 87.28
N THR A 658 -55.79 41.01 85.95
CA THR A 658 -57.06 41.21 85.22
C THR A 658 -57.89 39.92 85.21
N ASN A 659 -59.18 40.01 85.54
CA ASN A 659 -60.12 38.88 85.54
C ASN A 659 -60.90 38.71 84.22
N ASN A 660 -60.52 39.44 83.16
CA ASN A 660 -61.18 39.36 81.87
C ASN A 660 -60.77 38.06 81.15
N LYS A 661 -61.75 37.19 80.90
CA LYS A 661 -61.53 35.86 80.30
C LYS A 661 -60.96 35.91 78.88
N SER A 662 -61.22 36.97 78.10
CA SER A 662 -60.70 37.04 76.72
C SER A 662 -59.20 37.34 76.64
N ASP A 663 -58.59 37.84 77.73
CA ASP A 663 -57.16 38.09 77.77
C ASP A 663 -56.34 36.80 77.97
N TYR A 664 -56.97 35.74 78.49
CA TYR A 664 -56.40 34.39 78.64
C TYR A 664 -56.82 33.52 77.45
N ASP A 665 -56.11 33.63 76.32
CA ASP A 665 -56.46 32.92 75.09
C ASP A 665 -56.06 31.44 75.07
N LYS A 666 -54.89 31.10 75.65
CA LYS A 666 -54.28 29.76 75.58
C LYS A 666 -54.09 29.05 76.91
N ALA A 667 -53.97 29.80 78.01
CA ALA A 667 -53.80 29.22 79.34
C ALA A 667 -54.30 30.18 80.42
N VAL A 668 -54.86 29.64 81.50
CA VAL A 668 -55.21 30.41 82.71
C VAL A 668 -53.99 30.45 83.63
N PHE A 669 -53.29 31.58 83.63
CA PHE A 669 -52.17 31.81 84.54
C PHE A 669 -52.67 32.35 85.89
N ALA A 670 -52.08 31.89 86.98
CA ALA A 670 -52.49 32.28 88.32
C ALA A 670 -52.26 33.79 88.55
N THR A 671 -53.27 34.48 89.09
CA THR A 671 -53.23 35.91 89.41
C THR A 671 -52.72 36.17 90.83
N ASP A 672 -52.63 35.15 91.69
CA ASP A 672 -52.19 35.23 93.07
C ASP A 672 -50.83 35.94 93.18
N ARG A 673 -50.75 36.98 94.02
CA ARG A 673 -49.55 37.82 94.16
C ARG A 673 -48.29 37.02 94.54
N GLN A 674 -48.47 35.95 95.32
CA GLN A 674 -47.41 35.03 95.74
C GLN A 674 -46.88 34.14 94.60
N LEU A 675 -47.66 33.93 93.52
CA LEU A 675 -47.28 33.10 92.38
C LEU A 675 -46.68 33.90 91.22
N GLN A 676 -46.70 35.25 91.28
CA GLN A 676 -46.17 36.09 90.21
C GLN A 676 -44.64 35.97 90.02
N GLY A 677 -43.91 35.43 91.00
CA GLY A 677 -42.47 35.17 90.90
C GLY A 677 -42.08 33.97 90.01
N TYR A 678 -43.05 33.19 89.52
CA TYR A 678 -42.81 32.12 88.55
C TYR A 678 -43.05 32.61 87.11
N ASP A 679 -42.31 32.05 86.15
CA ASP A 679 -42.45 32.44 84.73
C ASP A 679 -43.80 32.04 84.14
N TYR A 680 -44.27 30.82 84.41
CA TYR A 680 -45.55 30.27 83.92
C TYR A 680 -46.32 29.56 85.05
N PRO A 681 -46.93 30.31 86.00
CA PRO A 681 -47.69 29.75 87.11
C PRO A 681 -49.12 29.40 86.69
N ILE A 682 -49.58 28.18 86.96
CA ILE A 682 -50.97 27.75 86.71
C ILE A 682 -51.56 27.01 87.92
N LYS A 683 -52.89 27.08 88.05
CA LYS A 683 -53.68 26.17 88.91
C LYS A 683 -54.17 25.00 88.07
N SER A 684 -54.13 23.79 88.61
CA SER A 684 -54.57 22.57 87.91
C SER A 684 -56.08 22.54 87.70
N GLY A 685 -56.54 21.85 86.65
CA GLY A 685 -57.96 21.82 86.25
C GLY A 685 -58.32 22.81 85.13
N TYR A 686 -57.62 23.94 85.03
CA TYR A 686 -57.83 24.88 83.92
C TYR A 686 -57.21 24.37 82.61
N TYR A 687 -57.58 25.02 81.49
CA TYR A 687 -56.98 24.71 80.19
C TYR A 687 -55.55 25.23 80.11
N PHE A 688 -54.71 24.42 79.48
CA PHE A 688 -53.36 24.76 79.07
C PHE A 688 -53.16 24.23 77.65
N ASN A 689 -53.45 25.09 76.67
CA ASN A 689 -53.46 24.72 75.26
C ASN A 689 -52.02 24.60 74.77
N PRO A 690 -51.61 23.46 74.20
CA PRO A 690 -50.37 23.36 73.44
C PRO A 690 -50.29 24.48 72.40
N ALA A 691 -49.14 25.13 72.26
CA ALA A 691 -48.95 26.27 71.38
C ALA A 691 -47.52 26.38 70.86
N GLY A 692 -47.35 27.12 69.76
CA GLY A 692 -46.07 27.36 69.09
C GLY A 692 -46.17 27.18 67.58
N VAL A 693 -45.36 27.92 66.83
CA VAL A 693 -45.22 27.79 65.37
C VAL A 693 -43.75 27.72 65.01
N TYR A 694 -43.38 26.62 64.37
CA TYR A 694 -42.01 26.32 63.96
C TYR A 694 -41.97 26.19 62.44
N SER A 695 -40.84 26.47 61.82
CA SER A 695 -40.67 26.25 60.39
C SER A 695 -39.30 25.66 60.09
N PHE A 696 -39.18 25.04 58.92
CA PHE A 696 -37.88 24.83 58.33
C PHE A 696 -37.91 25.12 56.83
N THR A 697 -36.76 25.49 56.30
CA THR A 697 -36.49 25.49 54.86
C THR A 697 -35.45 24.43 54.57
N LEU A 698 -35.73 23.56 53.61
CA LEU A 698 -34.75 22.63 53.04
C LEU A 698 -34.53 23.02 51.58
N GLU A 699 -33.28 23.27 51.22
CA GLU A 699 -32.82 23.53 49.85
C GLU A 699 -31.84 22.42 49.47
N THR A 700 -32.00 21.78 48.31
CA THR A 700 -31.10 20.72 47.82
C THR A 700 -30.66 20.98 46.39
N VAL A 701 -29.42 20.66 46.09
CA VAL A 701 -28.84 20.63 44.73
C VAL A 701 -28.47 19.19 44.41
N THR A 702 -29.08 18.62 43.39
CA THR A 702 -28.89 17.24 42.93
C THR A 702 -28.71 17.18 41.42
N TYR A 703 -28.39 16.00 40.89
CA TYR A 703 -28.14 15.79 39.45
C TYR A 703 -28.87 14.54 38.98
N LYS A 704 -29.58 14.62 37.86
CA LYS A 704 -30.20 13.45 37.20
C LYS A 704 -30.53 13.69 35.71
N PRO A 705 -30.85 12.66 34.91
CA PRO A 705 -31.11 12.81 33.47
C PRO A 705 -32.41 13.51 33.04
N THR A 706 -33.27 13.94 33.96
CA THR A 706 -34.56 14.61 33.66
C THR A 706 -34.78 15.81 34.57
N ASP A 707 -35.61 16.78 34.16
CA ASP A 707 -35.94 18.02 34.88
C ASP A 707 -37.06 17.87 35.94
N ALA A 708 -37.63 16.68 36.08
CA ALA A 708 -38.67 16.36 37.06
C ALA A 708 -38.17 16.56 38.51
N ASP A 709 -39.08 16.63 39.48
CA ASP A 709 -38.77 16.74 40.92
C ASP A 709 -37.86 15.59 41.41
N THR A 710 -36.99 15.81 42.38
CA THR A 710 -36.08 14.75 42.86
C THR A 710 -36.66 13.93 44.02
N LYS A 711 -36.37 12.63 43.99
CA LYS A 711 -36.69 11.71 45.09
C LYS A 711 -35.91 12.11 46.35
N ASP A 712 -34.65 12.50 46.19
CA ASP A 712 -33.79 13.01 47.25
C ASP A 712 -34.44 14.14 48.04
N HIS A 713 -34.90 15.21 47.35
CA HIS A 713 -35.49 16.36 48.00
C HIS A 713 -36.75 15.99 48.79
N ARG A 714 -37.70 15.34 48.12
CA ARG A 714 -39.00 14.98 48.71
C ARG A 714 -38.84 14.05 49.92
N ASP A 715 -37.99 13.04 49.81
CA ASP A 715 -37.80 12.06 50.88
C ASP A 715 -37.08 12.69 52.08
N LEU A 716 -36.12 13.60 51.85
CA LEU A 716 -35.45 14.35 52.91
C LEU A 716 -36.38 15.38 53.58
N VAL A 717 -37.24 16.08 52.82
CA VAL A 717 -38.32 16.92 53.39
C VAL A 717 -39.19 16.08 54.32
N ASN A 718 -39.70 14.94 53.85
CA ASN A 718 -40.56 14.07 54.64
C ASN A 718 -39.88 13.54 55.92
N ALA A 719 -38.62 13.14 55.83
CA ALA A 719 -37.84 12.69 56.98
C ALA A 719 -37.66 13.81 58.03
N VAL A 720 -37.41 15.05 57.59
CA VAL A 720 -37.32 16.22 58.49
C VAL A 720 -38.68 16.57 59.09
N ILE A 721 -39.79 16.49 58.34
CA ILE A 721 -41.17 16.61 58.88
C ILE A 721 -41.41 15.57 59.98
N ASP A 722 -41.09 14.31 59.70
CA ASP A 722 -41.25 13.17 60.61
C ASP A 722 -40.36 13.25 61.87
N SER A 723 -39.35 14.10 61.87
CA SER A 723 -38.45 14.31 63.02
C SER A 723 -39.01 15.24 64.08
N PHE A 724 -39.98 16.11 63.77
CA PHE A 724 -40.52 17.09 64.72
C PHE A 724 -41.30 16.44 65.89
N ARG A 725 -41.03 16.88 67.12
CA ARG A 725 -41.69 16.43 68.35
C ARG A 725 -42.19 17.63 69.16
N TYR A 726 -43.40 17.52 69.69
CA TYR A 726 -43.94 18.42 70.70
C TYR A 726 -44.28 17.62 71.95
N GLU A 727 -43.58 17.87 73.04
CA GLU A 727 -43.58 17.05 74.25
C GLU A 727 -44.03 17.83 75.47
N SER A 728 -44.86 17.19 76.29
CA SER A 728 -45.37 17.72 77.56
C SER A 728 -45.38 16.60 78.60
N ASN A 729 -45.05 16.93 79.85
CA ASN A 729 -45.28 16.06 81.01
C ASN A 729 -46.47 16.50 81.88
N LEU A 730 -47.24 17.51 81.45
CA LEU A 730 -48.49 17.91 82.10
C LEU A 730 -49.50 16.74 82.12
N VAL A 731 -50.35 16.76 83.15
CA VAL A 731 -51.47 15.83 83.31
C VAL A 731 -52.73 16.49 82.76
N TYR A 732 -53.33 15.89 81.75
CA TYR A 732 -54.56 16.36 81.12
C TYR A 732 -55.77 15.51 81.54
N ILE A 733 -56.99 16.02 81.31
CA ILE A 733 -58.23 15.27 81.52
C ILE A 733 -58.98 15.12 80.20
N ASN A 734 -59.39 13.88 79.86
CA ASN A 734 -60.15 13.59 78.66
C ASN A 734 -61.67 13.72 78.88
N ASN A 735 -62.46 13.58 77.82
CA ASN A 735 -63.92 13.68 77.85
C ASN A 735 -64.58 12.57 78.70
N ASN A 736 -63.91 11.42 78.86
CA ASN A 736 -64.32 10.32 79.74
C ASN A 736 -64.01 10.58 81.23
N LYS A 737 -63.42 11.74 81.57
CA LYS A 737 -62.96 12.14 82.92
C LYS A 737 -61.77 11.32 83.45
N GLU A 738 -61.01 10.72 82.53
CA GLU A 738 -59.78 10.00 82.82
C GLU A 738 -58.58 10.96 82.76
N ALA A 739 -57.63 10.78 83.67
CA ALA A 739 -56.36 11.50 83.64
C ALA A 739 -55.46 10.88 82.56
N VAL A 740 -54.95 11.70 81.64
CA VAL A 740 -54.19 11.26 80.47
C VAL A 740 -52.96 12.14 80.22
N ASN A 741 -51.98 11.61 79.48
CA ASN A 741 -50.89 12.41 78.92
C ASN A 741 -51.32 13.11 77.62
N LEU A 742 -50.38 13.87 77.01
CA LEU A 742 -50.64 14.63 75.79
C LEU A 742 -51.13 13.77 74.60
N LEU A 743 -50.75 12.48 74.55
CA LEU A 743 -51.19 11.51 73.53
C LEU A 743 -52.54 10.83 73.85
N ASN A 744 -53.26 11.31 74.88
CA ASN A 744 -54.50 10.72 75.38
C ASN A 744 -54.32 9.30 75.97
N GLU A 745 -53.10 8.91 76.36
CA GLU A 745 -52.84 7.65 77.06
C GLU A 745 -53.19 7.79 78.56
N PRO A 746 -53.91 6.85 79.18
CA PRO A 746 -54.22 6.89 80.61
C PRO A 746 -52.99 6.97 81.51
N LEU A 747 -53.13 7.68 82.63
CA LEU A 747 -52.09 7.85 83.64
C LEU A 747 -52.43 7.13 84.96
N GLU A 748 -51.39 6.59 85.60
CA GLU A 748 -51.49 5.91 86.88
C GLU A 748 -51.69 6.90 88.04
N ARG A 749 -52.35 6.44 89.10
CA ARG A 749 -52.56 7.20 90.34
C ARG A 749 -51.65 6.70 91.44
N ASN A 750 -51.14 7.62 92.24
CA ASN A 750 -50.45 7.32 93.49
C ASN A 750 -51.15 8.08 94.63
N GLY A 751 -51.97 7.38 95.41
CA GLY A 751 -52.88 8.01 96.36
C GLY A 751 -53.85 8.99 95.68
N ASN A 752 -53.89 10.23 96.16
CA ASN A 752 -54.74 11.30 95.61
C ASN A 752 -54.14 12.03 94.41
N THR A 753 -52.90 11.73 94.00
CA THR A 753 -52.20 12.43 92.90
C THR A 753 -52.06 11.56 91.65
N ILE A 754 -51.97 12.20 90.49
CA ILE A 754 -51.67 11.53 89.21
C ILE A 754 -50.15 11.57 88.98
N VAL A 755 -49.56 10.43 88.58
CA VAL A 755 -48.14 10.35 88.24
C VAL A 755 -47.92 10.92 86.83
N PRO A 756 -47.13 11.99 86.65
CA PRO A 756 -46.91 12.57 85.33
C PRO A 756 -45.97 11.71 84.49
N LYS A 757 -46.36 11.44 83.24
CA LYS A 757 -45.57 10.71 82.24
C LYS A 757 -45.41 11.58 80.98
N PRO A 758 -44.18 11.91 80.56
CA PRO A 758 -43.96 12.64 79.31
C PRO A 758 -44.60 11.94 78.10
N ALA A 759 -45.17 12.73 77.20
CA ALA A 759 -45.67 12.26 75.92
C ALA A 759 -45.37 13.28 74.81
N ALA A 760 -44.89 12.77 73.68
CA ALA A 760 -44.53 13.57 72.52
C ALA A 760 -45.48 13.32 71.35
N LEU A 761 -46.19 14.36 70.93
CA LEU A 761 -46.83 14.41 69.61
C LEU A 761 -45.75 14.42 68.53
N SER A 762 -46.08 13.85 67.38
CA SER A 762 -45.29 13.91 66.15
C SER A 762 -46.23 14.10 64.96
N VAL A 763 -45.73 14.38 63.76
CA VAL A 763 -46.61 14.51 62.58
C VAL A 763 -47.40 13.23 62.32
N LYS A 764 -46.79 12.05 62.48
CA LYS A 764 -47.47 10.74 62.41
C LYS A 764 -48.43 10.46 63.58
N LYS A 765 -48.23 11.08 64.74
CA LYS A 765 -49.10 11.03 65.92
C LYS A 765 -49.60 12.44 66.28
N ALA A 766 -50.22 13.10 65.30
CA ALA A 766 -50.63 14.51 65.41
C ALA A 766 -51.88 14.73 66.27
N LYS A 767 -52.60 13.66 66.62
CA LYS A 767 -53.78 13.71 67.48
C LYS A 767 -53.38 13.49 68.94
N GLY A 768 -53.81 14.41 69.81
CA GLY A 768 -53.57 14.32 71.26
C GLY A 768 -54.83 14.04 72.06
N VAL A 769 -54.92 14.66 73.25
CA VAL A 769 -56.08 14.61 74.16
C VAL A 769 -57.40 14.77 73.38
N ASN A 770 -58.39 13.92 73.69
CA ASN A 770 -59.69 13.86 73.00
C ASN A 770 -59.61 13.62 71.47
N ALA A 771 -58.51 13.02 70.99
CA ALA A 771 -58.20 12.84 69.57
C ALA A 771 -58.16 14.14 68.74
N LEU A 772 -57.98 15.30 69.41
CA LEU A 772 -57.89 16.60 68.76
C LEU A 772 -56.64 16.67 67.86
N PRO A 773 -56.72 17.20 66.63
CA PRO A 773 -55.55 17.42 65.78
C PRO A 773 -54.74 18.60 66.33
N LEU A 774 -53.68 18.29 67.09
CA LEU A 774 -52.84 19.26 67.78
C LEU A 774 -51.53 19.57 67.04
N ILE A 775 -51.22 18.87 65.95
CA ILE A 775 -50.17 19.25 64.99
C ILE A 775 -50.78 19.35 63.60
N VAL A 776 -50.52 20.45 62.90
CA VAL A 776 -50.78 20.61 61.46
C VAL A 776 -49.50 21.05 60.77
N VAL A 777 -49.25 20.47 59.59
CA VAL A 777 -48.10 20.76 58.75
C VAL A 777 -48.59 21.48 57.49
N GLU A 778 -47.94 22.58 57.15
CA GLU A 778 -48.18 23.35 55.93
C GLU A 778 -46.93 23.26 55.05
N ASP A 779 -47.04 22.56 53.92
CA ASP A 779 -45.96 22.37 52.94
C ASP A 779 -46.48 22.64 51.51
N ARG A 780 -45.75 22.17 50.49
CA ARG A 780 -46.15 22.31 49.08
C ARG A 780 -47.52 21.71 48.74
N SER A 781 -48.00 20.72 49.50
CA SER A 781 -49.35 20.15 49.30
C SER A 781 -50.47 21.06 49.81
N THR A 782 -50.13 22.03 50.66
CA THR A 782 -51.05 23.04 51.20
C THR A 782 -51.03 24.32 50.37
N ASP A 783 -49.87 24.69 49.84
CA ASP A 783 -49.63 25.92 49.07
C ASP A 783 -48.41 25.73 48.16
N ASP A 784 -48.63 25.71 46.84
CA ASP A 784 -47.57 25.51 45.83
C ASP A 784 -46.44 26.53 45.94
N SER A 785 -46.69 27.75 46.44
CA SER A 785 -45.66 28.80 46.59
C SER A 785 -44.59 28.45 47.61
N ARG A 786 -44.82 27.43 48.46
CA ARG A 786 -43.86 26.89 49.41
C ARG A 786 -42.78 26.02 48.78
N TYR A 787 -42.91 25.68 47.49
CA TYR A 787 -41.94 24.91 46.73
C TYR A 787 -41.43 25.71 45.52
N THR A 788 -40.12 25.66 45.28
CA THR A 788 -39.50 26.20 44.07
C THR A 788 -38.50 25.21 43.51
N LYS A 789 -38.43 25.13 42.17
CA LYS A 789 -37.47 24.31 41.43
C LYS A 789 -36.77 25.13 40.35
N LYS A 790 -35.47 24.96 40.22
CA LYS A 790 -34.66 25.41 39.09
C LYS A 790 -33.93 24.21 38.51
N ALA A 791 -34.19 23.88 37.24
CA ALA A 791 -33.44 22.88 36.49
C ALA A 791 -32.52 23.59 35.50
N GLU A 792 -31.24 23.25 35.51
CA GLU A 792 -30.20 23.76 34.59
C GLU A 792 -29.61 22.57 33.84
N GLU A 793 -29.74 22.52 32.51
CA GLU A 793 -29.10 21.45 31.73
C GLU A 793 -27.58 21.62 31.73
N ILE A 794 -26.87 20.54 32.02
CA ILE A 794 -25.42 20.45 31.93
C ILE A 794 -25.11 20.07 30.48
N TYR A 795 -24.93 21.09 29.65
CA TYR A 795 -24.75 20.93 28.21
C TYR A 795 -23.50 20.13 27.81
N HIS A 796 -23.60 19.37 26.72
CA HIS A 796 -22.48 18.70 26.05
C HIS A 796 -22.60 18.86 24.54
N SER A 797 -21.46 18.71 23.86
CA SER A 797 -21.32 18.81 22.40
C SER A 797 -20.33 17.76 21.92
N GLN A 798 -20.63 17.14 20.78
CA GLN A 798 -19.68 16.24 20.09
C GLN A 798 -18.69 16.98 19.19
N ASN A 799 -18.71 18.32 19.16
CA ASN A 799 -17.86 19.11 18.28
C ASN A 799 -16.36 18.91 18.59
N ARG A 800 -15.65 18.16 17.74
CA ARG A 800 -14.22 17.87 17.93
C ARG A 800 -13.31 19.10 17.81
N GLU A 801 -13.79 20.18 17.19
CA GLU A 801 -13.04 21.43 16.99
C GLU A 801 -13.30 22.46 18.10
N ASN A 802 -14.37 22.32 18.90
CA ASN A 802 -14.71 23.24 19.98
C ASN A 802 -15.04 22.49 21.29
N LEU A 803 -13.98 22.03 21.96
CA LEU A 803 -14.08 21.20 23.17
C LEU A 803 -14.66 21.94 24.39
N GLU A 804 -14.63 23.28 24.39
CA GLU A 804 -15.10 24.10 25.52
C GLU A 804 -16.63 24.24 25.57
N GLU A 805 -17.35 23.89 24.48
CA GLU A 805 -18.81 23.77 24.49
C GLU A 805 -19.29 22.72 25.51
N THR A 806 -18.54 21.63 25.67
CA THR A 806 -18.91 20.56 26.61
C THR A 806 -18.57 20.97 28.05
N HIS A 807 -19.59 21.04 28.92
CA HIS A 807 -19.41 21.44 30.31
C HIS A 807 -18.38 20.55 31.05
N ALA A 808 -17.53 21.15 31.87
CA ALA A 808 -16.40 20.48 32.52
C ALA A 808 -16.79 19.25 33.37
N PHE A 809 -18.04 19.17 33.85
CA PHE A 809 -18.57 17.99 34.54
C PHE A 809 -18.56 16.72 33.68
N TRP A 810 -18.84 16.83 32.38
CA TRP A 810 -18.67 15.73 31.44
C TRP A 810 -17.19 15.42 31.20
N ARG A 811 -16.36 16.46 31.05
CA ARG A 811 -14.91 16.31 30.81
C ARG A 811 -14.18 15.64 31.99
N ASN A 812 -14.68 15.79 33.22
CA ASN A 812 -14.20 15.06 34.42
C ASN A 812 -14.32 13.53 34.30
N ILE A 813 -15.31 13.01 33.55
CA ILE A 813 -15.60 11.55 33.49
C ILE A 813 -15.19 10.89 32.17
N MET A 814 -14.85 11.69 31.15
CA MET A 814 -14.52 11.23 29.79
C MET A 814 -13.02 11.08 29.60
N GLU A 815 -12.60 10.10 28.82
CA GLU A 815 -11.18 9.93 28.48
C GLU A 815 -10.67 10.95 27.43
N GLY A 816 -9.42 11.37 27.56
CA GLY A 816 -8.74 12.30 26.65
C GLY A 816 -8.72 13.76 27.11
N TYR A 817 -9.21 14.05 28.32
CA TYR A 817 -9.30 15.41 28.89
C TYR A 817 -8.31 15.64 30.04
N ALA A 818 -8.01 16.91 30.32
CA ALA A 818 -7.14 17.28 31.44
C ALA A 818 -7.89 17.12 32.78
N GLU A 819 -9.18 17.42 32.76
CA GLU A 819 -10.12 17.39 33.88
C GLU A 819 -10.28 15.99 34.49
N SER A 820 -10.27 14.96 33.64
CA SER A 820 -10.24 13.54 34.05
C SER A 820 -8.82 12.99 34.28
N SER A 821 -7.79 13.83 34.19
CA SER A 821 -6.38 13.42 34.23
C SER A 821 -5.97 12.37 33.18
N THR A 822 -6.64 12.34 32.02
CA THR A 822 -6.39 11.36 30.94
C THR A 822 -5.96 11.96 29.60
N LYS A 823 -5.59 13.25 29.55
CA LYS A 823 -5.11 13.94 28.33
C LYS A 823 -4.03 13.15 27.57
N GLY A 824 -3.17 12.42 28.29
CA GLY A 824 -2.16 11.54 27.69
C GLY A 824 -2.70 10.48 26.72
N SER A 825 -3.95 10.02 26.87
CA SER A 825 -4.58 9.11 25.90
C SER A 825 -4.86 9.79 24.55
N PHE A 826 -5.18 11.09 24.57
CA PHE A 826 -5.33 11.87 23.34
C PHE A 826 -3.96 12.18 22.73
N ASP A 827 -2.98 12.57 23.57
CA ASP A 827 -1.66 12.96 23.09
C ASP A 827 -0.85 11.79 22.52
N ALA A 828 -0.99 10.58 23.10
CA ALA A 828 -0.28 9.38 22.64
C ALA A 828 -1.04 8.57 21.57
N PHE A 829 -2.37 8.51 21.65
CA PHE A 829 -3.20 7.59 20.86
C PHE A 829 -4.33 8.26 20.08
N LYS A 830 -4.37 9.61 20.02
CA LYS A 830 -5.44 10.39 19.38
C LYS A 830 -6.85 10.04 19.88
N TYR A 831 -6.94 9.44 21.06
CA TYR A 831 -8.18 8.94 21.64
C TYR A 831 -8.79 9.97 22.59
N ARG A 832 -10.02 10.39 22.30
CA ARG A 832 -10.83 11.28 23.13
C ARG A 832 -12.29 10.89 23.01
N GLU A 833 -12.97 10.86 24.15
CA GLU A 833 -14.39 10.54 24.26
C GLU A 833 -15.26 11.79 24.23
N PHE A 834 -16.50 11.60 23.81
CA PHE A 834 -17.57 12.58 23.83
C PHE A 834 -18.82 11.89 24.34
N VAL A 835 -19.73 12.63 24.98
CA VAL A 835 -21.03 12.10 25.39
C VAL A 835 -21.81 11.74 24.12
N LYS A 836 -22.45 10.55 24.08
CA LYS A 836 -23.33 10.22 22.96
C LYS A 836 -24.61 11.05 23.02
N ASP A 837 -25.00 11.62 21.88
CA ASP A 837 -26.21 12.43 21.72
C ASP A 837 -27.49 11.69 22.12
N GLY A 838 -28.51 12.47 22.51
CA GLY A 838 -29.74 11.95 23.11
C GLY A 838 -29.57 11.50 24.56
N GLN A 839 -28.55 12.00 25.26
CA GLN A 839 -28.36 11.85 26.70
C GLN A 839 -28.31 13.24 27.33
N HIS A 840 -28.95 13.40 28.48
CA HIS A 840 -29.09 14.68 29.18
C HIS A 840 -28.68 14.51 30.65
N MET A 841 -28.34 15.62 31.30
CA MET A 841 -28.12 15.69 32.74
C MET A 841 -28.50 17.08 33.22
N TYR A 842 -29.31 17.16 34.26
CA TYR A 842 -29.78 18.42 34.83
C TYR A 842 -29.22 18.59 36.23
N ARG A 843 -28.70 19.78 36.52
CA ARG A 843 -28.49 20.26 37.88
C ARG A 843 -29.83 20.80 38.37
N ILE A 844 -30.36 20.22 39.44
CA ILE A 844 -31.68 20.53 39.96
C ILE A 844 -31.52 21.14 41.34
N THR A 845 -31.96 22.39 41.49
CA THR A 845 -32.08 23.06 42.78
C THR A 845 -33.54 23.08 43.17
N GLU A 846 -33.88 22.40 44.27
CA GLU A 846 -35.23 22.35 44.84
C GLU A 846 -35.23 22.95 46.24
N LYS A 847 -36.29 23.67 46.59
CA LYS A 847 -36.44 24.31 47.89
C LYS A 847 -37.88 24.21 48.38
N THR A 848 -38.07 23.61 49.55
CA THR A 848 -39.36 23.55 50.24
C THR A 848 -39.28 24.30 51.56
N THR A 849 -40.30 25.12 51.86
CA THR A 849 -40.52 25.71 53.19
C THR A 849 -41.72 25.06 53.85
N VAL A 850 -41.50 24.47 55.02
CA VAL A 850 -42.54 23.80 55.81
C VAL A 850 -42.81 24.58 57.09
N SER A 851 -44.08 24.75 57.45
CA SER A 851 -44.49 25.28 58.76
C SER A 851 -45.20 24.19 59.55
N ILE A 852 -44.93 24.10 60.85
CA ILE A 852 -45.57 23.16 61.78
C ILE A 852 -46.24 24.00 62.87
N ARG A 853 -47.57 23.98 62.90
CA ARG A 853 -48.39 24.69 63.88
C ARG A 853 -48.88 23.74 64.95
N VAL A 854 -48.73 24.14 66.21
CA VAL A 854 -49.25 23.40 67.36
C VAL A 854 -50.60 24.00 67.75
N ASN A 855 -51.62 23.15 67.85
CA ASN A 855 -53.03 23.49 68.13
C ASN A 855 -53.54 24.70 67.32
N PRO A 856 -53.57 24.62 65.98
CA PRO A 856 -53.87 25.78 65.12
C PRO A 856 -55.26 26.38 65.34
N ASN A 857 -56.22 25.59 65.84
CA ASN A 857 -57.58 26.03 66.16
C ASN A 857 -57.70 26.61 67.58
N ASN A 858 -56.61 26.65 68.35
CA ASN A 858 -56.57 27.00 69.78
C ASN A 858 -57.65 26.28 70.61
N THR A 859 -57.89 24.99 70.33
CA THR A 859 -58.92 24.22 71.03
C THR A 859 -58.52 24.03 72.50
N PRO A 860 -59.41 24.29 73.47
CA PRO A 860 -59.14 24.08 74.89
C PRO A 860 -58.70 22.65 75.24
N VAL A 861 -57.54 22.50 75.88
CA VAL A 861 -57.05 21.24 76.43
C VAL A 861 -56.90 21.38 77.95
N TYR A 862 -57.77 20.69 78.71
CA TYR A 862 -57.86 20.84 80.16
C TYR A 862 -56.83 19.99 80.91
N THR A 863 -56.18 20.58 81.91
CA THR A 863 -55.37 19.86 82.89
C THR A 863 -56.26 19.11 83.89
N ASP A 864 -55.79 18.02 84.48
CA ASP A 864 -56.56 17.33 85.55
C ASP A 864 -56.40 18.10 86.88
N ALA A 865 -57.50 18.36 87.59
CA ALA A 865 -57.47 19.07 88.88
C ALA A 865 -56.73 18.30 90.00
N ARG A 866 -56.37 17.03 89.79
CA ARG A 866 -55.53 16.20 90.68
C ARG A 866 -54.07 16.13 90.24
N MET A 867 -53.68 16.93 89.24
CA MET A 867 -52.28 17.19 88.92
C MET A 867 -51.60 17.81 90.13
N ALA A 868 -50.48 17.23 90.56
CA ALA A 868 -49.78 17.65 91.76
C ALA A 868 -49.08 19.01 91.58
N ASP A 869 -48.89 19.70 92.70
CA ASP A 869 -47.99 20.85 92.81
C ASP A 869 -46.56 20.46 92.36
N GLY A 870 -45.96 21.22 91.45
CA GLY A 870 -44.63 20.87 90.95
C GLY A 870 -44.15 21.67 89.75
N SER A 871 -42.95 21.30 89.27
CA SER A 871 -42.36 21.82 88.04
C SER A 871 -42.63 20.85 86.90
N TYR A 872 -43.29 21.36 85.87
CA TYR A 872 -43.61 20.69 84.61
C TYR A 872 -42.86 21.38 83.46
N TYR A 873 -42.86 20.76 82.28
CA TYR A 873 -42.30 21.36 81.07
C TYR A 873 -43.17 21.07 79.85
N VAL A 874 -43.08 21.98 78.89
CA VAL A 874 -43.55 21.77 77.53
C VAL A 874 -42.43 22.22 76.59
N ARG A 875 -42.12 21.39 75.59
CA ARG A 875 -40.98 21.63 74.68
C ARG A 875 -41.21 21.11 73.27
N ALA A 876 -40.70 21.85 72.30
CA ALA A 876 -40.55 21.40 70.93
C ALA A 876 -39.10 20.95 70.73
N TRP A 877 -38.90 19.83 70.04
CA TRP A 877 -37.57 19.33 69.69
C TRP A 877 -37.60 18.55 68.39
N ILE A 878 -36.45 18.46 67.75
CA ILE A 878 -36.24 17.72 66.50
C ILE A 878 -35.51 16.43 66.85
N ALA A 879 -36.06 15.29 66.44
CA ALA A 879 -35.45 13.99 66.64
C ALA A 879 -34.29 13.76 65.66
N ASP A 880 -33.42 12.83 66.02
CA ASP A 880 -32.35 12.40 65.11
C ASP A 880 -32.99 11.61 63.96
N THR A 881 -32.46 11.77 62.76
CA THR A 881 -32.95 11.14 61.53
C THR A 881 -31.86 10.24 60.97
N GLU A 882 -32.09 8.93 60.97
CA GLU A 882 -31.18 7.95 60.36
C GLU A 882 -31.33 8.03 58.83
N LEU A 883 -30.39 8.71 58.18
CA LEU A 883 -30.33 8.83 56.72
C LEU A 883 -29.85 7.52 56.07
N SER A 884 -29.11 6.68 56.81
CA SER A 884 -28.63 5.35 56.39
C SER A 884 -29.71 4.45 55.80
N ASP A 885 -30.94 4.60 56.28
CA ASP A 885 -32.09 3.78 55.90
C ASP A 885 -32.71 4.23 54.57
N SER A 886 -32.21 5.33 54.00
CA SER A 886 -32.62 5.86 52.70
C SER A 886 -32.13 5.00 51.53
N SER A 887 -32.93 4.95 50.47
CA SER A 887 -32.52 4.40 49.17
C SER A 887 -31.66 5.38 48.36
N ASN A 888 -31.64 6.66 48.72
CA ASN A 888 -30.95 7.74 47.99
C ASN A 888 -29.46 7.83 48.37
N ALA A 889 -28.64 8.40 47.48
CA ALA A 889 -27.19 8.52 47.64
C ALA A 889 -26.72 9.17 48.95
N TYR A 890 -27.52 10.07 49.54
CA TYR A 890 -27.21 10.69 50.84
C TYR A 890 -27.22 9.72 52.04
N LYS A 891 -27.59 8.44 51.86
CA LYS A 891 -27.59 7.44 52.95
C LYS A 891 -26.24 7.27 53.65
N LYS A 892 -25.16 7.49 52.91
CA LYS A 892 -23.78 7.44 53.42
C LYS A 892 -23.42 8.55 54.43
N LEU A 893 -24.28 9.57 54.58
CA LEU A 893 -24.15 10.57 55.63
C LEU A 893 -24.52 10.04 57.02
N GLY A 894 -25.06 8.82 57.12
CA GLY A 894 -25.37 8.16 58.39
C GLY A 894 -26.55 8.81 59.09
N LYS A 895 -26.27 9.70 60.05
CA LYS A 895 -27.28 10.32 60.92
C LYS A 895 -27.26 11.84 60.85
N LEU A 896 -28.41 12.41 60.53
CA LEU A 896 -28.70 13.82 60.76
C LEU A 896 -29.16 13.97 62.23
N VAL A 897 -28.31 14.57 63.07
CA VAL A 897 -28.62 14.80 64.48
C VAL A 897 -29.78 15.80 64.59
N GLY A 898 -30.65 15.60 65.58
CA GLY A 898 -31.78 16.49 65.84
C GLY A 898 -31.39 17.85 66.45
N VAL A 899 -32.36 18.53 67.03
CA VAL A 899 -32.21 19.81 67.76
C VAL A 899 -32.96 19.70 69.08
N LYS A 900 -32.26 19.80 70.23
CA LYS A 900 -32.78 19.38 71.53
C LYS A 900 -32.31 20.31 72.67
N PRO A 901 -33.17 21.23 73.17
CA PRO A 901 -34.50 21.60 72.68
C PRO A 901 -34.45 22.54 71.47
N LEU A 902 -35.52 22.57 70.67
CA LEU A 902 -35.77 23.67 69.73
C LEU A 902 -36.35 24.88 70.49
N ASP A 903 -37.33 24.62 71.36
CA ASP A 903 -38.02 25.58 72.22
C ASP A 903 -38.51 24.86 73.50
N GLU A 904 -38.46 25.49 74.67
CA GLU A 904 -38.85 24.88 75.96
C GLU A 904 -39.31 25.94 76.95
N ILE A 905 -40.41 25.69 77.66
CA ILE A 905 -40.84 26.45 78.84
C ILE A 905 -41.05 25.54 80.05
N ARG A 906 -40.87 26.10 81.25
CA ARG A 906 -41.13 25.42 82.53
C ARG A 906 -42.37 25.99 83.19
N ILE A 907 -43.29 25.10 83.55
CA ILE A 907 -44.61 25.45 84.10
C ILE A 907 -44.62 25.11 85.59
N SER A 908 -45.06 26.06 86.41
CA SER A 908 -45.17 25.90 87.85
C SER A 908 -46.64 25.66 88.22
N VAL A 909 -46.98 24.44 88.62
CA VAL A 909 -48.33 24.10 89.10
C VAL A 909 -48.39 24.37 90.59
N LYS A 910 -49.34 25.22 91.01
CA LYS A 910 -49.57 25.63 92.40
C LYS A 910 -51.06 25.79 92.70
N GLY A 911 -51.62 24.80 93.38
CA GLY A 911 -53.06 24.71 93.65
C GLY A 911 -53.87 24.21 92.46
N SER A 912 -55.19 24.16 92.63
CA SER A 912 -56.19 23.66 91.70
C SER A 912 -57.35 24.63 91.53
N MET A 913 -58.19 24.41 90.51
CA MET A 913 -59.43 25.16 90.31
C MET A 913 -60.38 25.10 91.52
N TYR A 914 -60.24 24.10 92.41
CA TYR A 914 -61.05 24.04 93.62
C TYR A 914 -60.64 25.09 94.66
N ASP A 915 -59.40 25.58 94.62
CA ASP A 915 -58.94 26.65 95.52
C ASP A 915 -59.48 28.02 95.10
N ASP A 916 -59.87 28.16 93.82
CA ASP A 916 -60.56 29.33 93.23
C ASP A 916 -62.10 29.22 93.30
N LEU A 917 -62.63 28.06 93.70
CA LEU A 917 -64.08 27.82 93.90
C LEU A 917 -64.48 27.84 95.38
N ASN A 918 -63.50 27.76 96.29
CA ASN A 918 -63.68 27.78 97.74
C ASN A 918 -63.20 29.11 98.40
N ASN A 919 -62.79 30.08 97.58
CA ASN A 919 -62.56 31.50 97.94
C ASN A 919 -63.57 32.40 97.21
#